data_AF-Q4WGF3-F1
#
_entry.id   AF-Q4WGF3-F1
#
_cell.length_a   1.000
_cell.length_b   1.000
_cell.length_c   1.000
_cell.angle_alpha   90.00
_cell.angle_beta   90.00
_cell.angle_gamma   90.00
#
_symmetry.space_group_name_H-M   'P 1'
#
loop_
_entity.id
_entity.type
_entity.pdbx_description
1 polymer ?
#
loop_
_entity_poly.entity_id
_entity_poly.type
_entity_poly.pdbx_seq_one_letter_code
_entity_poly.pdbx_strand_id
1 'polypeptide(L)'
;MLTHGRNVSYDIPDPRLPQASQWLISNPNRINLGRIGLQYKGEFLTESQISDPRQELDLWRGVITSTFKVDGQLVKVVTQGDFGTDTAVFEVQSALLSSGDLTVGLDFPYPPIHSTKYKYEVFVGSYDFRQNHTTSIVENTKDRAHIFHQLQGTSYFVNLRWPASSLQLSRVSNATHRYTLSLSSSSTLKFTANFAPDKQVPGSPKAIQRQNPIDWKEYWTHGGFVDLTASSNPKANELQRRIILSLYHVRVNSAAKGQSPQESGLMNNGWYDQPHPMYLATLAYQASPTRKTLERWDPILTATADYMASYAWKNETSGYYDLGPLAYGVTENTPSTQSLNLAYEVRLPYMRSAVLISAKIAYWRYGLDVAGSWKRKLRQQVPDSWTTVADNLAPPPQVDGLYAVYQGLNSSWWNDTSLTKDPRSLIMLQGILPDTPAVDAKVALATAQKVWEVWTDDKIRGWGRPVLAINAARVGSPERAIGHLTAYDYWVFDDAETMLLELTLPLLLALTSSAQPTPSPTTTTLPTLQSGWYFIRAVETPAYHSYLQTIPSATPGPAYLSSNTNAGQFNIISGQLVYNTGAGQLFMNVEDPADKTQRTLQTWFNETQNQYGTFAFQGDAVTWSVGDIARPNVAAWYVCGDQGRLYINTGPYGYQTPEGCYDETVCRCCGDIVGCILTMLCRFILMGGRRRRFDVMGFMGIAIRVV
;
A
#
# COMPACT_ATOMS: atom_id res chain seq x y z
N MET A 1 29.76 0.16 8.41
CA MET A 1 30.12 1.27 9.30
C MET A 1 30.71 0.68 10.57
N LEU A 2 31.52 1.43 11.34
CA LEU A 2 32.02 0.94 12.62
C LEU A 2 30.93 1.07 13.70
N THR A 3 30.32 -0.06 14.07
CA THR A 3 29.46 -0.19 15.25
C THR A 3 30.31 -0.82 16.36
N HIS A 4 30.57 -0.07 17.44
CA HIS A 4 31.44 -0.50 18.57
C HIS A 4 32.79 -1.13 18.13
N GLY A 5 33.49 -0.46 17.20
CA GLY A 5 34.80 -0.90 16.70
C GLY A 5 34.76 -2.08 15.71
N ARG A 6 33.61 -2.71 15.48
CA ARG A 6 33.42 -3.74 14.45
C ARG A 6 32.85 -3.13 13.18
N ASN A 7 33.38 -3.49 12.02
CA ASN A 7 32.77 -3.08 10.74
C ASN A 7 31.52 -3.94 10.48
N VAL A 8 30.35 -3.40 10.81
CA VAL A 8 29.06 -3.99 10.47
C VAL A 8 28.63 -3.44 9.11
N SER A 9 28.52 -4.34 8.13
CA SER A 9 27.88 -4.06 6.85
C SER A 9 26.37 -4.12 7.05
N TYR A 10 25.67 -3.08 6.63
CA TYR A 10 24.21 -3.02 6.61
C TYR A 10 23.77 -2.97 5.14
N ASP A 11 22.70 -3.68 4.78
CA ASP A 11 22.08 -3.61 3.44
C ASP A 11 21.26 -2.31 3.30
N ILE A 12 21.98 -1.19 3.37
CA ILE A 12 21.49 0.13 3.00
C ILE A 12 21.79 0.39 1.53
N PRO A 13 20.95 1.16 0.81
CA PRO A 13 21.31 1.65 -0.51
C PRO A 13 22.62 2.43 -0.45
N ASP A 14 23.67 1.91 -1.08
CA ASP A 14 24.98 2.57 -1.15
C ASP A 14 24.89 3.65 -2.25
N PRO A 15 25.05 4.95 -1.92
CA PRO A 15 25.02 6.02 -2.92
C PRO A 15 26.09 5.88 -4.01
N ARG A 16 27.14 5.09 -3.75
CA ARG A 16 28.22 4.77 -4.70
C ARG A 16 27.86 3.61 -5.63
N LEU A 17 26.90 2.77 -5.24
CA LEU A 17 26.40 1.62 -6.01
C LEU A 17 24.87 1.68 -6.17
N PRO A 18 24.31 2.76 -6.76
CA PRO A 18 22.87 2.96 -6.85
C PRO A 18 22.17 1.85 -7.65
N GLN A 19 22.83 1.31 -8.69
CA GLN A 19 22.29 0.23 -9.51
C GLN A 19 22.20 -1.12 -8.78
N ALA A 20 23.20 -1.47 -7.97
CA ALA A 20 23.18 -2.70 -7.17
C ALA A 20 22.14 -2.60 -6.04
N SER A 21 22.08 -1.43 -5.39
CA SER A 21 21.06 -1.10 -4.39
C SER A 21 19.65 -1.21 -4.97
N GLN A 22 19.44 -0.66 -6.17
CA GLN A 22 18.17 -0.76 -6.89
C GLN A 22 17.84 -2.21 -7.27
N TRP A 23 18.83 -3.01 -7.68
CA TRP A 23 18.61 -4.41 -8.03
C TRP A 23 18.10 -5.25 -6.84
N LEU A 24 18.67 -5.06 -5.65
CA LEU A 24 18.27 -5.77 -4.42
C LEU A 24 16.81 -5.50 -4.01
N ILE A 25 16.28 -4.30 -4.27
CA ILE A 25 14.88 -3.96 -3.98
C ILE A 25 13.92 -4.25 -5.15
N SER A 26 14.45 -4.51 -6.35
CA SER A 26 13.64 -4.77 -7.55
C SER A 26 13.31 -6.25 -7.77
N ASN A 27 14.05 -7.20 -7.20
CA ASN A 27 13.81 -8.63 -7.40
C ASN A 27 14.08 -9.49 -6.15
N PRO A 28 13.30 -10.57 -5.91
CA PRO A 28 12.08 -10.97 -6.61
C PRO A 28 10.84 -10.24 -6.05
N ASN A 29 9.92 -9.82 -6.93
CA ASN A 29 8.63 -9.22 -6.57
C ASN A 29 7.48 -10.05 -7.18
N ARG A 30 6.27 -9.99 -6.60
CA ARG A 30 5.08 -10.54 -7.26
C ARG A 30 4.73 -9.69 -8.49
N ILE A 31 4.13 -10.29 -9.50
CA ILE A 31 3.81 -9.63 -10.78
C ILE A 31 2.35 -9.86 -11.15
N ASN A 32 1.76 -8.92 -11.90
CA ASN A 32 0.46 -9.17 -12.51
C ASN A 32 0.58 -10.28 -13.57
N LEU A 33 -0.22 -11.34 -13.44
CA LEU A 33 -0.26 -12.46 -14.38
C LEU A 33 -1.23 -12.25 -15.56
N GLY A 34 -2.00 -11.16 -15.57
CA GLY A 34 -2.95 -10.82 -16.61
C GLY A 34 -4.28 -10.35 -16.06
N ARG A 35 -4.98 -9.53 -16.85
CA ARG A 35 -6.33 -9.04 -16.57
C ARG A 35 -7.33 -9.87 -17.36
N ILE A 36 -8.35 -10.37 -16.67
CA ILE A 36 -9.57 -10.89 -17.29
C ILE A 36 -10.66 -9.86 -17.01
N GLY A 37 -11.39 -9.44 -18.05
CA GLY A 37 -12.42 -8.40 -17.92
C GLY A 37 -13.49 -8.53 -19.00
N LEU A 38 -14.59 -7.81 -18.82
CA LEU A 38 -15.66 -7.73 -19.82
C LEU A 38 -15.35 -6.64 -20.84
N GLN A 39 -15.60 -6.95 -22.10
CA GLN A 39 -15.48 -6.04 -23.24
C GLN A 39 -16.87 -5.76 -23.82
N TYR A 40 -17.22 -4.50 -24.01
CA TYR A 40 -18.44 -4.06 -24.67
C TYR A 40 -18.07 -3.34 -25.97
N LYS A 41 -18.62 -3.81 -27.09
CA LYS A 41 -18.35 -3.34 -28.46
C LYS A 41 -16.85 -3.29 -28.81
N GLY A 42 -16.08 -4.25 -28.27
CA GLY A 42 -14.67 -4.47 -28.56
C GLY A 42 -13.67 -3.86 -27.57
N GLU A 43 -14.10 -2.92 -26.72
CA GLU A 43 -13.25 -2.29 -25.69
C GLU A 43 -13.65 -2.72 -24.28
N PHE A 44 -12.70 -2.69 -23.33
CA PHE A 44 -12.99 -3.02 -21.94
C PHE A 44 -13.98 -2.04 -21.31
N LEU A 45 -14.94 -2.55 -20.53
CA LEU A 45 -15.94 -1.72 -19.83
C LEU A 45 -15.28 -0.66 -18.94
N THR A 46 -15.81 0.56 -19.00
CA THR A 46 -15.49 1.65 -18.08
C THR A 46 -16.61 1.85 -17.06
N GLU A 47 -16.28 2.42 -15.90
CA GLU A 47 -17.25 2.72 -14.82
C GLU A 47 -18.49 3.47 -15.33
N SER A 48 -18.30 4.46 -16.20
CA SER A 48 -19.35 5.26 -16.84
C SER A 48 -20.35 4.48 -17.71
N GLN A 49 -20.06 3.23 -18.06
CA GLN A 49 -20.94 2.34 -18.83
C GLN A 49 -21.75 1.39 -17.94
N ILE A 50 -21.50 1.40 -16.64
CA ILE A 50 -22.08 0.49 -15.64
C ILE A 50 -23.13 1.26 -14.83
N SER A 51 -24.34 0.72 -14.73
CA SER A 51 -25.39 1.24 -13.85
C SER A 51 -25.98 0.16 -12.95
N ASP A 52 -26.60 0.58 -11.85
CA ASP A 52 -27.14 -0.28 -10.79
C ASP A 52 -26.17 -1.40 -10.30
N PRO A 53 -24.89 -1.10 -9.98
CA PRO A 53 -23.95 -2.12 -9.53
C PRO A 53 -24.32 -2.67 -8.15
N ARG A 54 -24.38 -3.99 -8.04
CA ARG A 54 -24.51 -4.74 -6.79
C ARG A 54 -23.56 -5.94 -6.83
N GLN A 55 -22.74 -6.08 -5.80
CA GLN A 55 -21.89 -7.25 -5.59
C GLN A 55 -22.25 -7.91 -4.26
N GLU A 56 -22.22 -9.24 -4.21
CA GLU A 56 -22.49 -10.04 -3.03
C GLU A 56 -21.46 -11.16 -2.94
N LEU A 57 -20.77 -11.25 -1.80
CA LEU A 57 -19.85 -12.33 -1.46
C LEU A 57 -20.52 -13.27 -0.46
N ASP A 58 -20.87 -14.46 -0.90
CA ASP A 58 -21.27 -15.54 0.00
C ASP A 58 -20.01 -16.14 0.62
N LEU A 59 -19.71 -15.77 1.87
CA LEU A 59 -18.56 -16.27 2.63
C LEU A 59 -18.63 -17.79 2.89
N TRP A 60 -19.83 -18.35 3.07
CA TRP A 60 -20.03 -19.76 3.42
C TRP A 60 -19.77 -20.70 2.25
N ARG A 61 -20.12 -20.28 1.03
CA ARG A 61 -19.91 -21.03 -0.22
C ARG A 61 -18.71 -20.54 -1.03
N GLY A 62 -18.14 -19.39 -0.68
CA GLY A 62 -17.09 -18.68 -1.42
C GLY A 62 -17.51 -18.37 -2.85
N VAL A 63 -18.62 -17.65 -3.02
CA VAL A 63 -19.18 -17.30 -4.32
C VAL A 63 -19.39 -15.79 -4.39
N ILE A 64 -18.75 -15.14 -5.36
CA ILE A 64 -18.98 -13.73 -5.65
C ILE A 64 -20.02 -13.65 -6.76
N THR A 65 -21.13 -12.96 -6.52
CA THR A 65 -22.14 -12.62 -7.53
C THR A 65 -22.15 -11.12 -7.75
N SER A 66 -21.76 -10.67 -8.94
CA SER A 66 -21.91 -9.29 -9.39
C SER A 66 -23.10 -9.18 -10.35
N THR A 67 -23.95 -8.17 -10.15
CA THR A 67 -25.07 -7.82 -11.02
C THR A 67 -25.06 -6.33 -11.29
N PHE A 68 -25.15 -5.93 -12.55
CA PHE A 68 -25.16 -4.54 -12.99
C PHE A 68 -25.80 -4.45 -14.38
N LYS A 69 -25.99 -3.24 -14.90
CA LYS A 69 -26.49 -3.01 -16.26
C LYS A 69 -25.41 -2.39 -17.15
N VAL A 70 -25.43 -2.77 -18.41
CA VAL A 70 -24.67 -2.14 -19.52
C VAL A 70 -25.68 -1.84 -20.62
N ASP A 71 -25.76 -0.59 -21.08
CA ASP A 71 -26.72 -0.16 -22.11
C ASP A 71 -28.19 -0.57 -21.77
N GLY A 72 -28.55 -0.42 -20.49
CA GLY A 72 -29.83 -0.85 -19.91
C GLY A 72 -30.02 -2.37 -19.74
N GLN A 73 -29.18 -3.21 -20.36
CA GLN A 73 -29.27 -4.67 -20.28
C GLN A 73 -28.59 -5.22 -19.04
N LEU A 74 -29.26 -6.15 -18.35
CA LEU A 74 -28.69 -6.81 -17.17
C LEU A 74 -27.49 -7.70 -17.56
N VAL A 75 -26.42 -7.58 -16.78
CA VAL A 75 -25.24 -8.45 -16.78
C VAL A 75 -25.11 -9.04 -15.38
N LYS A 76 -25.01 -10.37 -15.31
CA LYS A 76 -24.70 -11.10 -14.09
C LYS A 76 -23.39 -11.87 -14.28
N VAL A 77 -22.47 -11.73 -13.34
CA VAL A 77 -21.20 -12.46 -13.29
C VAL A 77 -21.15 -13.24 -11.98
N VAL A 78 -20.93 -14.54 -12.06
CA VAL A 78 -20.65 -15.40 -10.90
C VAL A 78 -19.20 -15.86 -10.98
N THR A 79 -18.44 -15.58 -9.94
CA THR A 79 -17.01 -15.90 -9.84
C THR A 79 -16.75 -16.82 -8.65
N GLN A 80 -15.95 -17.87 -8.88
CA GLN A 80 -15.57 -18.87 -7.87
C GLN A 80 -14.09 -19.27 -8.06
N GLY A 81 -13.38 -19.55 -6.97
CA GLY A 81 -12.02 -20.11 -7.01
C GLY A 81 -12.02 -21.64 -6.97
N ASP A 82 -10.83 -22.22 -7.13
CA ASP A 82 -10.51 -23.59 -6.72
C ASP A 82 -9.57 -23.55 -5.51
N PHE A 83 -9.69 -24.50 -4.58
CA PHE A 83 -8.79 -24.57 -3.41
C PHE A 83 -7.49 -25.31 -3.70
N GLY A 84 -7.52 -26.27 -4.64
CA GLY A 84 -6.37 -27.12 -4.96
C GLY A 84 -5.41 -26.55 -6.00
N THR A 85 -5.86 -25.59 -6.82
CA THR A 85 -5.10 -25.03 -7.94
C THR A 85 -5.34 -23.53 -8.10
N ASP A 86 -4.40 -22.85 -8.76
CA ASP A 86 -4.55 -21.46 -9.21
C ASP A 86 -5.56 -21.36 -10.36
N THR A 87 -6.84 -21.66 -10.11
CA THR A 87 -7.93 -21.64 -11.10
C THR A 87 -9.10 -20.81 -10.61
N ALA A 88 -9.59 -19.90 -11.46
CA ALA A 88 -10.86 -19.20 -11.27
C ALA A 88 -11.88 -19.65 -12.32
N VAL A 89 -13.16 -19.68 -11.93
CA VAL A 89 -14.31 -19.95 -12.80
C VAL A 89 -15.16 -18.70 -12.92
N PHE A 90 -15.58 -18.41 -14.14
CA PHE A 90 -16.46 -17.30 -14.45
C PHE A 90 -17.69 -17.81 -15.20
N GLU A 91 -18.87 -17.40 -14.74
CA GLU A 91 -20.15 -17.59 -15.42
C GLU A 91 -20.79 -16.21 -15.64
N VAL A 92 -20.87 -15.81 -16.91
CA VAL A 92 -21.45 -14.52 -17.33
C VAL A 92 -22.78 -14.79 -18.00
N GLN A 93 -23.83 -14.08 -17.58
CA GLN A 93 -25.19 -14.17 -18.12
C GLN A 93 -25.65 -12.77 -18.55
N SER A 94 -25.99 -12.59 -19.83
CA SER A 94 -26.55 -11.35 -20.38
C SER A 94 -27.12 -11.55 -21.78
N ALA A 95 -28.13 -10.75 -22.15
CA ALA A 95 -28.61 -10.68 -23.53
C ALA A 95 -27.51 -10.20 -24.51
N LEU A 96 -26.61 -9.33 -24.06
CA LEU A 96 -25.53 -8.76 -24.87
C LEU A 96 -24.47 -9.80 -25.32
N LEU A 97 -24.40 -10.96 -24.65
CA LEU A 97 -23.57 -12.07 -25.12
C LEU A 97 -24.12 -12.69 -26.42
N SER A 98 -25.44 -12.63 -26.63
CA SER A 98 -26.10 -13.24 -27.79
C SER A 98 -26.03 -12.38 -29.05
N SER A 99 -25.94 -11.06 -28.90
CA SER A 99 -25.65 -10.12 -30.01
C SER A 99 -24.16 -10.07 -30.36
N GLY A 100 -23.28 -10.52 -29.44
CA GLY A 100 -21.84 -10.41 -29.56
C GLY A 100 -21.28 -9.05 -29.13
N ASP A 101 -22.12 -8.12 -28.66
CA ASP A 101 -21.67 -6.83 -28.14
C ASP A 101 -20.87 -6.99 -26.85
N LEU A 102 -21.24 -7.94 -25.99
CA LEU A 102 -20.50 -8.28 -24.77
C LEU A 102 -19.63 -9.52 -25.00
N THR A 103 -18.35 -9.42 -24.68
CA THR A 103 -17.37 -10.52 -24.75
C THR A 103 -16.43 -10.50 -23.55
N VAL A 104 -15.57 -11.50 -23.39
CA VAL A 104 -14.55 -11.52 -22.34
C VAL A 104 -13.18 -11.23 -22.95
N GLY A 105 -12.54 -10.15 -22.50
CA GLY A 105 -11.17 -9.80 -22.86
C GLY A 105 -10.16 -10.35 -21.87
N LEU A 106 -9.01 -10.78 -22.40
CA LEU A 106 -7.79 -11.01 -21.64
C LEU A 106 -6.71 -10.04 -22.13
N ASP A 107 -6.03 -9.36 -21.22
CA ASP A 107 -4.90 -8.47 -21.53
C ASP A 107 -3.71 -8.79 -20.61
N PHE A 108 -2.50 -8.78 -21.16
CA PHE A 108 -1.29 -9.20 -20.44
C PHE A 108 -0.32 -8.04 -20.27
N PRO A 109 -0.03 -7.60 -19.03
CA PRO A 109 0.91 -6.53 -18.78
C PRO A 109 2.36 -7.02 -18.72
N TYR A 110 3.28 -6.07 -18.76
CA TYR A 110 4.69 -6.23 -18.42
C TYR A 110 4.94 -5.63 -17.02
N PRO A 111 5.66 -6.30 -16.11
CA PRO A 111 6.08 -5.72 -14.85
C PRO A 111 7.25 -4.73 -15.09
N PRO A 112 7.07 -3.41 -14.91
CA PRO A 112 8.19 -2.46 -14.97
C PRO A 112 9.20 -2.71 -13.84
N ILE A 113 10.37 -2.09 -13.93
CA ILE A 113 11.37 -2.16 -12.85
C ILE A 113 10.84 -1.39 -11.64
N HIS A 114 10.74 -2.06 -10.49
CA HIS A 114 10.39 -1.44 -9.21
C HIS A 114 11.34 -0.25 -8.96
N SER A 115 10.82 0.94 -8.65
CA SER A 115 11.65 2.10 -8.32
C SER A 115 10.93 3.01 -7.32
N THR A 116 11.61 4.02 -6.78
CA THR A 116 10.97 5.02 -5.90
C THR A 116 9.82 5.77 -6.58
N LYS A 117 9.82 5.86 -7.91
CA LYS A 117 8.74 6.41 -8.74
C LYS A 117 7.64 5.40 -9.07
N TYR A 118 7.95 4.09 -9.04
CA TYR A 118 7.08 3.00 -9.49
C TYR A 118 6.93 1.93 -8.40
N LYS A 119 6.22 2.27 -7.31
CA LYS A 119 6.05 1.40 -6.14
C LYS A 119 4.95 0.33 -6.30
N TYR A 120 3.93 0.60 -7.10
CA TYR A 120 2.74 -0.27 -7.21
C TYR A 120 2.59 -0.89 -8.60
N GLU A 121 3.25 -0.30 -9.60
CA GLU A 121 3.15 -0.59 -11.02
C GLU A 121 3.75 -1.95 -11.39
N VAL A 122 4.62 -2.52 -10.55
CA VAL A 122 5.08 -3.92 -10.69
C VAL A 122 3.93 -4.89 -10.42
N PHE A 123 3.10 -4.59 -9.42
CA PHE A 123 1.94 -5.38 -9.05
C PHE A 123 0.74 -5.12 -9.98
N VAL A 124 0.51 -3.87 -10.38
CA VAL A 124 -0.57 -3.53 -11.32
C VAL A 124 -0.22 -3.96 -12.76
N GLY A 125 1.06 -3.90 -13.13
CA GLY A 125 1.56 -4.12 -14.48
C GLY A 125 1.29 -2.94 -15.43
N SER A 126 2.16 -2.75 -16.43
CA SER A 126 1.96 -1.76 -17.51
C SER A 126 1.74 -2.46 -18.86
N TYR A 127 0.80 -1.93 -19.65
CA TYR A 127 0.41 -2.45 -20.97
C TYR A 127 1.12 -1.72 -22.14
N ASP A 128 2.06 -0.83 -21.82
CA ASP A 128 2.77 0.02 -22.77
C ASP A 128 4.04 -0.66 -23.32
N PHE A 129 4.66 -1.55 -22.54
CA PHE A 129 5.89 -2.25 -22.87
C PHE A 129 5.70 -3.47 -23.79
N ARG A 130 4.84 -3.36 -24.80
CA ARG A 130 4.42 -4.45 -25.72
C ARG A 130 5.57 -5.12 -26.50
N GLN A 131 6.74 -4.50 -26.56
CA GLN A 131 7.93 -5.06 -27.20
C GLN A 131 8.85 -5.83 -26.24
N ASN A 132 8.60 -5.77 -24.93
CA ASN A 132 9.47 -6.35 -23.90
C ASN A 132 9.10 -7.78 -23.50
N HIS A 133 7.97 -8.28 -24.00
CA HIS A 133 7.39 -9.59 -23.72
C HIS A 133 6.63 -10.13 -24.93
N THR A 134 6.33 -11.43 -24.94
CA THR A 134 5.54 -12.05 -26.01
C THR A 134 4.45 -12.95 -25.45
N THR A 135 3.31 -12.95 -26.14
CA THR A 135 2.21 -13.87 -25.88
C THR A 135 1.84 -14.60 -27.17
N SER A 136 1.46 -15.87 -27.08
CA SER A 136 1.02 -16.68 -28.22
C SER A 136 -0.03 -17.71 -27.81
N ILE A 137 -0.94 -18.04 -28.72
CA ILE A 137 -1.84 -19.18 -28.55
C ILE A 137 -1.04 -20.42 -28.99
N VAL A 138 -0.80 -21.36 -28.08
CA VAL A 138 -0.07 -22.61 -28.39
C VAL A 138 -1.00 -23.77 -28.72
N GLU A 139 -2.26 -23.68 -28.32
CA GLU A 139 -3.33 -24.64 -28.64
C GLU A 139 -4.68 -23.95 -28.49
N ASN A 140 -5.61 -24.22 -29.40
CA ASN A 140 -6.99 -23.73 -29.36
C ASN A 140 -7.90 -24.82 -29.95
N THR A 141 -8.91 -25.23 -29.20
CA THR A 141 -9.80 -26.36 -29.54
C THR A 141 -11.23 -26.06 -29.09
N LYS A 142 -12.17 -26.96 -29.40
CA LYS A 142 -13.60 -26.82 -29.05
C LYS A 142 -13.93 -26.72 -27.55
N ASP A 143 -13.01 -27.10 -26.66
CA ASP A 143 -13.25 -27.14 -25.20
C ASP A 143 -12.14 -26.50 -24.34
N ARG A 144 -11.03 -26.08 -24.94
CA ARG A 144 -9.89 -25.47 -24.25
C ARG A 144 -9.03 -24.62 -25.17
N ALA A 145 -8.30 -23.67 -24.59
CA ALA A 145 -7.19 -22.99 -25.24
C ALA A 145 -6.06 -22.72 -24.24
N HIS A 146 -4.85 -22.55 -24.77
CA HIS A 146 -3.64 -22.31 -23.98
C HIS A 146 -2.90 -21.11 -24.56
N ILE A 147 -2.77 -20.06 -23.74
CA ILE A 147 -1.96 -18.87 -24.06
C ILE A 147 -0.63 -19.01 -23.32
N PHE A 148 0.49 -18.98 -24.02
CA PHE A 148 1.82 -18.88 -23.43
C PHE A 148 2.23 -17.41 -23.32
N HIS A 149 2.78 -17.01 -22.17
CA HIS A 149 3.35 -15.69 -21.92
C HIS A 149 4.82 -15.82 -21.52
N GLN A 150 5.70 -15.25 -22.33
CA GLN A 150 7.13 -15.17 -22.07
C GLN A 150 7.54 -13.76 -21.62
N LEU A 151 8.05 -13.65 -20.40
CA LEU A 151 8.73 -12.48 -19.86
C LEU A 151 10.27 -12.70 -19.89
N GLN A 152 11.06 -11.72 -19.46
CA GLN A 152 12.52 -11.79 -19.53
C GLN A 152 13.15 -12.75 -18.51
N GLY A 153 12.50 -12.96 -17.36
CA GLY A 153 12.99 -13.80 -16.25
C GLY A 153 11.98 -14.83 -15.73
N THR A 154 10.82 -14.98 -16.40
CA THR A 154 9.82 -16.02 -16.10
C THR A 154 8.95 -16.27 -17.32
N SER A 155 8.23 -17.39 -17.35
CA SER A 155 7.21 -17.70 -18.35
C SER A 155 6.10 -18.53 -17.74
N TYR A 156 4.90 -18.40 -18.27
CA TYR A 156 3.73 -19.11 -17.76
C TYR A 156 2.67 -19.31 -18.84
N PHE A 157 1.69 -20.15 -18.52
CA PHE A 157 0.52 -20.41 -19.33
C PHE A 157 -0.74 -19.88 -18.65
N VAL A 158 -1.62 -19.30 -19.46
CA VAL A 158 -3.05 -19.20 -19.13
C VAL A 158 -3.76 -20.33 -19.82
N ASN A 159 -4.15 -21.31 -19.02
CA ASN A 159 -4.87 -22.49 -19.44
C ASN A 159 -6.38 -22.21 -19.28
N LEU A 160 -7.09 -22.12 -20.41
CA LEU A 160 -8.53 -21.85 -20.46
C LEU A 160 -9.29 -23.14 -20.78
N ARG A 161 -10.44 -23.35 -20.13
CA ARG A 161 -11.34 -24.48 -20.42
C ARG A 161 -12.80 -24.10 -20.31
N TRP A 162 -13.64 -24.63 -21.18
CA TRP A 162 -15.08 -24.40 -21.21
C TRP A 162 -15.85 -25.69 -21.51
N PRO A 163 -17.19 -25.73 -21.30
CA PRO A 163 -17.99 -26.83 -21.82
C PRO A 163 -17.88 -26.83 -23.35
N ALA A 164 -17.78 -28.00 -23.99
CA ALA A 164 -17.68 -28.07 -25.45
C ALA A 164 -18.82 -27.29 -26.12
N SER A 165 -18.48 -26.17 -26.77
CA SER A 165 -19.42 -25.12 -27.18
C SER A 165 -18.85 -24.25 -28.30
N SER A 166 -19.57 -23.21 -28.72
CA SER A 166 -19.15 -22.22 -29.72
C SER A 166 -18.16 -21.16 -29.20
N LEU A 167 -17.57 -21.35 -28.01
CA LEU A 167 -16.55 -20.44 -27.48
C LEU A 167 -15.27 -20.51 -28.32
N GLN A 168 -14.85 -19.34 -28.79
CA GLN A 168 -13.67 -19.15 -29.65
C GLN A 168 -12.73 -18.15 -28.97
N LEU A 169 -11.47 -18.53 -28.78
CA LEU A 169 -10.41 -17.60 -28.41
C LEU A 169 -9.78 -17.02 -29.68
N SER A 170 -9.79 -15.69 -29.80
CA SER A 170 -9.08 -14.96 -30.85
C SER A 170 -8.05 -14.00 -30.26
N ARG A 171 -7.04 -13.63 -31.07
CA ARG A 171 -6.08 -12.56 -30.73
C ARG A 171 -6.49 -11.29 -31.46
N VAL A 172 -6.57 -10.16 -30.74
CA VAL A 172 -7.03 -8.89 -31.32
C VAL A 172 -6.02 -8.34 -32.34
N SER A 173 -4.72 -8.41 -32.04
CA SER A 173 -3.65 -8.05 -32.98
C SER A 173 -2.33 -8.70 -32.58
N ASN A 174 -1.44 -8.94 -33.54
CA ASN A 174 -0.06 -9.35 -33.26
C ASN A 174 0.76 -8.24 -32.58
N ALA A 175 0.35 -6.98 -32.68
CA ALA A 175 0.98 -5.83 -32.03
C ALA A 175 0.45 -5.57 -30.60
N THR A 176 -0.45 -6.41 -30.09
CA THR A 176 -0.99 -6.34 -28.72
C THR A 176 -0.89 -7.70 -28.05
N HIS A 177 -1.04 -7.71 -26.72
CA HIS A 177 -1.20 -8.93 -25.92
C HIS A 177 -2.67 -9.11 -25.51
N ARG A 178 -3.59 -8.64 -26.35
CA ARG A 178 -5.04 -8.73 -26.13
C ARG A 178 -5.64 -9.93 -26.84
N TYR A 179 -6.48 -10.65 -26.11
CA TYR A 179 -7.25 -11.78 -26.60
C TYR A 179 -8.72 -11.57 -26.24
N THR A 180 -9.61 -12.06 -27.10
CA THR A 180 -11.05 -12.02 -26.87
C THR A 180 -11.59 -13.43 -26.91
N LEU A 181 -12.33 -13.81 -25.87
CA LEU A 181 -13.11 -15.02 -25.79
C LEU A 181 -14.57 -14.64 -26.12
N SER A 182 -15.01 -15.01 -27.32
CA SER A 182 -16.34 -14.71 -27.83
C SER A 182 -17.17 -15.98 -28.00
N LEU A 183 -18.49 -15.82 -27.99
CA LEU A 183 -19.49 -16.88 -28.03
C LEU A 183 -20.46 -16.61 -29.18
N SER A 184 -20.86 -17.64 -29.93
CA SER A 184 -21.91 -17.50 -30.93
C SER A 184 -23.26 -17.91 -30.35
N SER A 185 -24.23 -16.99 -30.38
CA SER A 185 -25.68 -17.25 -30.23
C SER A 185 -26.13 -17.86 -28.88
N SER A 186 -25.52 -17.47 -27.76
CA SER A 186 -25.98 -17.85 -26.42
C SER A 186 -25.91 -16.66 -25.45
N SER A 187 -26.84 -16.61 -24.50
CA SER A 187 -26.91 -15.60 -23.43
C SER A 187 -26.12 -15.97 -22.17
N THR A 188 -25.40 -17.09 -22.18
CA THR A 188 -24.56 -17.56 -21.06
C THR A 188 -23.21 -18.03 -21.55
N LEU A 189 -22.14 -17.44 -21.00
CA LEU A 189 -20.74 -17.76 -21.23
C LEU A 189 -20.15 -18.35 -19.94
N LYS A 190 -19.47 -19.50 -20.02
CA LYS A 190 -18.89 -20.18 -18.85
C LYS A 190 -17.53 -20.79 -19.17
N PHE A 191 -16.50 -20.40 -18.41
CA PHE A 191 -15.14 -20.90 -18.59
C PHE A 191 -14.35 -20.88 -17.27
N THR A 192 -13.22 -21.58 -17.26
CA THR A 192 -12.18 -21.50 -16.23
C THR A 192 -10.95 -20.83 -16.80
N ALA A 193 -10.22 -20.08 -15.98
CA ALA A 193 -8.87 -19.64 -16.27
C ALA A 193 -7.93 -20.11 -15.16
N ASN A 194 -6.90 -20.86 -15.54
CA ASN A 194 -5.81 -21.26 -14.67
C ASN A 194 -4.51 -20.58 -15.11
N PHE A 195 -3.81 -19.96 -14.16
CA PHE A 195 -2.47 -19.44 -14.38
C PHE A 195 -1.48 -20.44 -13.78
N ALA A 196 -0.53 -20.94 -14.58
CA ALA A 196 0.43 -21.94 -14.12
C ALA A 196 1.77 -21.84 -14.87
N PRO A 197 2.90 -22.29 -14.28
CA PRO A 197 4.18 -22.39 -14.99
C PRO A 197 4.11 -23.29 -16.23
N ASP A 198 3.28 -24.34 -16.17
CA ASP A 198 3.18 -25.38 -17.18
C ASP A 198 1.85 -25.36 -17.95
N LYS A 199 1.88 -25.89 -19.18
CA LYS A 199 0.68 -26.16 -19.98
C LYS A 199 -0.05 -27.36 -19.38
N GLN A 200 -1.22 -27.13 -18.81
CA GLN A 200 -2.04 -28.18 -18.19
C GLN A 200 -3.53 -27.99 -18.48
N VAL A 201 -4.32 -29.06 -18.49
CA VAL A 201 -5.77 -28.98 -18.67
C VAL A 201 -6.43 -28.71 -17.31
N PRO A 202 -7.03 -27.52 -17.07
CA PRO A 202 -7.58 -27.19 -15.77
C PRO A 202 -8.90 -27.94 -15.49
N GLY A 203 -9.39 -27.87 -14.26
CA GLY A 203 -10.70 -28.40 -13.89
C GLY A 203 -11.80 -27.85 -14.80
N SER A 204 -12.81 -28.66 -15.14
CA SER A 204 -13.97 -28.14 -15.89
C SER A 204 -14.77 -27.16 -15.01
N PRO A 205 -15.47 -26.15 -15.58
CA PRO A 205 -16.25 -25.20 -14.78
C PRO A 205 -17.23 -25.91 -13.83
N LYS A 206 -17.95 -26.92 -14.33
CA LYS A 206 -18.91 -27.71 -13.55
C LYS A 206 -18.28 -28.50 -12.39
N ALA A 207 -17.00 -28.85 -12.48
CA ALA A 207 -16.30 -29.54 -11.40
C ALA A 207 -15.97 -28.56 -10.26
N ILE A 208 -15.32 -27.44 -10.57
CA ILE A 208 -14.92 -26.44 -9.57
C ILE A 208 -16.16 -25.78 -8.93
N GLN A 209 -17.21 -25.47 -9.72
CA GLN A 209 -18.49 -24.96 -9.17
C GLN A 209 -19.15 -25.92 -8.16
N ARG A 210 -18.87 -27.24 -8.24
CA ARG A 210 -19.33 -28.25 -7.27
C ARG A 210 -18.40 -28.38 -6.08
N GLN A 211 -17.08 -28.28 -6.30
CA GLN A 211 -16.07 -28.52 -5.27
C GLN A 211 -15.89 -27.31 -4.33
N ASN A 212 -15.86 -26.08 -4.86
CA ASN A 212 -15.64 -24.87 -4.06
C ASN A 212 -16.59 -24.74 -2.84
N PRO A 213 -17.92 -24.95 -2.93
CA PRO A 213 -18.79 -24.91 -1.76
C PRO A 213 -18.56 -26.05 -0.75
N ILE A 214 -17.96 -27.17 -1.17
CA ILE A 214 -17.58 -28.28 -0.28
C ILE A 214 -16.31 -27.88 0.48
N ASP A 215 -15.30 -27.36 -0.20
CA ASP A 215 -14.03 -26.96 0.40
C ASP A 215 -14.18 -25.78 1.36
N TRP A 216 -15.03 -24.80 1.02
CA TRP A 216 -15.38 -23.71 1.93
C TRP A 216 -16.13 -24.21 3.16
N LYS A 217 -17.11 -25.10 2.98
CA LYS A 217 -17.78 -25.74 4.12
C LYS A 217 -16.77 -26.48 5.00
N GLU A 218 -15.85 -27.24 4.40
CA GLU A 218 -14.81 -27.96 5.12
C GLU A 218 -13.93 -27.01 5.94
N TYR A 219 -13.47 -25.91 5.34
CA TYR A 219 -12.72 -24.85 6.02
C TYR A 219 -13.49 -24.27 7.22
N TRP A 220 -14.76 -23.90 7.03
CA TRP A 220 -15.59 -23.36 8.12
C TRP A 220 -15.91 -24.38 9.21
N THR A 221 -15.99 -25.68 8.89
CA THR A 221 -16.23 -26.75 9.89
C THR A 221 -14.99 -27.15 10.68
N HIS A 222 -13.78 -26.93 10.15
CA HIS A 222 -12.53 -27.16 10.88
C HIS A 222 -12.04 -25.92 11.64
N GLY A 223 -12.45 -24.73 11.20
CA GLY A 223 -12.23 -23.48 11.90
C GLY A 223 -13.19 -23.28 13.09
N GLY A 224 -12.99 -22.18 13.80
CA GLY A 224 -13.88 -21.71 14.85
C GLY A 224 -13.84 -20.19 14.96
N PHE A 225 -14.95 -19.59 15.36
CA PHE A 225 -15.06 -18.15 15.62
C PHE A 225 -15.87 -17.93 16.90
N VAL A 226 -15.74 -16.73 17.49
CA VAL A 226 -16.54 -16.36 18.66
C VAL A 226 -17.94 -15.96 18.20
N ASP A 227 -18.94 -16.72 18.62
CA ASP A 227 -20.35 -16.37 18.45
C ASP A 227 -20.75 -15.29 19.46
N LEU A 228 -21.32 -14.19 18.95
CA LEU A 228 -21.78 -13.03 19.70
C LEU A 228 -23.29 -12.83 19.55
N THR A 229 -24.02 -13.73 18.88
CA THR A 229 -25.48 -13.60 18.64
C THR A 229 -26.32 -13.57 19.93
N ALA A 230 -25.79 -14.12 21.03
CA ALA A 230 -26.41 -14.05 22.36
C ALA A 230 -26.19 -12.70 23.08
N SER A 231 -25.40 -11.79 22.52
CA SER A 231 -25.09 -10.49 23.14
C SER A 231 -26.20 -9.47 22.90
N SER A 232 -26.61 -8.77 23.96
CA SER A 232 -27.57 -7.66 23.89
C SER A 232 -26.96 -6.34 23.40
N ASN A 233 -25.64 -6.28 23.16
CA ASN A 233 -24.98 -5.06 22.70
C ASN A 233 -25.27 -4.84 21.20
N PRO A 234 -25.80 -3.67 20.78
CA PRO A 234 -26.10 -3.41 19.37
C PRO A 234 -24.89 -3.50 18.44
N LYS A 235 -23.67 -3.37 18.98
CA LYS A 235 -22.41 -3.50 18.24
C LYS A 235 -21.95 -4.95 18.01
N ALA A 236 -22.58 -5.94 18.66
CA ALA A 236 -22.16 -7.34 18.61
C ALA A 236 -22.21 -7.96 17.20
N ASN A 237 -23.26 -7.66 16.43
CA ASN A 237 -23.43 -8.20 15.06
C ASN A 237 -22.31 -7.74 14.11
N GLU A 238 -21.91 -6.47 14.18
CA GLU A 238 -20.79 -5.93 13.39
C GLU A 238 -19.44 -6.50 13.86
N LEU A 239 -19.24 -6.70 15.17
CA LEU A 239 -18.04 -7.38 15.67
C LEU A 239 -17.93 -8.81 15.14
N GLN A 240 -19.02 -9.58 15.19
CA GLN A 240 -19.06 -10.94 14.66
C GLN A 240 -18.82 -10.96 13.14
N ARG A 241 -19.42 -10.02 12.40
CA ARG A 241 -19.19 -9.86 10.97
C ARG A 241 -17.71 -9.65 10.66
N ARG A 242 -17.04 -8.73 11.38
CA ARG A 242 -15.59 -8.47 11.25
C ARG A 242 -14.73 -9.68 11.62
N ILE A 243 -15.10 -10.45 12.65
CA ILE A 243 -14.40 -11.70 13.04
C ILE A 243 -14.45 -12.72 11.89
N ILE A 244 -15.65 -13.01 11.36
CA ILE A 244 -15.84 -13.99 10.28
C ILE A 244 -15.15 -13.52 8.99
N LEU A 245 -15.28 -12.24 8.65
CA LEU A 245 -14.66 -11.64 7.47
C LEU A 245 -13.12 -11.68 7.55
N SER A 246 -12.55 -11.42 8.73
CA SER A 246 -11.09 -11.52 8.95
C SER A 246 -10.57 -12.94 8.70
N LEU A 247 -11.30 -13.98 9.14
CA LEU A 247 -10.93 -15.38 8.88
C LEU A 247 -10.97 -15.69 7.37
N TYR A 248 -12.00 -15.24 6.66
CA TYR A 248 -12.08 -15.35 5.20
C TYR A 248 -10.87 -14.68 4.51
N HIS A 249 -10.52 -13.45 4.87
CA HIS A 249 -9.37 -12.76 4.30
C HIS A 249 -8.05 -13.47 4.60
N VAL A 250 -7.86 -14.02 5.81
CA VAL A 250 -6.68 -14.85 6.12
C VAL A 250 -6.61 -16.07 5.20
N ARG A 251 -7.73 -16.75 4.95
CA ARG A 251 -7.78 -17.92 4.04
C ARG A 251 -7.45 -17.56 2.60
N VAL A 252 -7.98 -16.47 2.07
CA VAL A 252 -7.74 -16.01 0.69
C VAL A 252 -6.31 -15.50 0.52
N ASN A 253 -5.88 -14.59 1.39
CA ASN A 253 -4.56 -13.95 1.27
C ASN A 253 -3.39 -14.89 1.65
N SER A 254 -3.65 -15.96 2.40
CA SER A 254 -2.68 -17.04 2.68
C SER A 254 -2.81 -18.24 1.71
N ALA A 255 -3.50 -18.10 0.57
CA ALA A 255 -3.64 -19.19 -0.40
C ALA A 255 -2.31 -19.59 -1.07
N ALA A 256 -1.32 -18.69 -1.11
CA ALA A 256 -0.02 -18.94 -1.72
C ALA A 256 0.77 -20.03 -0.97
N LYS A 257 0.99 -21.17 -1.62
CA LYS A 257 1.68 -22.32 -1.00
C LYS A 257 3.15 -22.03 -0.71
N GLY A 258 3.51 -22.05 0.57
CA GLY A 258 4.91 -21.93 1.01
C GLY A 258 5.42 -20.48 1.13
N GLN A 259 4.54 -19.49 0.98
CA GLN A 259 4.82 -18.09 1.33
C GLN A 259 3.93 -17.67 2.52
N SER A 260 4.36 -16.64 3.26
CA SER A 260 3.46 -15.89 4.13
C SER A 260 2.53 -15.02 3.27
N PRO A 261 1.31 -14.67 3.72
CA PRO A 261 0.67 -13.44 3.25
C PRO A 261 1.61 -12.25 3.48
N GLN A 262 1.61 -11.30 2.53
CA GLN A 262 2.25 -10.00 2.70
C GLN A 262 1.39 -9.12 3.62
N GLU A 263 1.90 -7.96 4.04
CA GLU A 263 1.13 -6.94 4.80
C GLU A 263 -0.22 -6.60 4.13
N SER A 264 -0.22 -6.51 2.80
CA SER A 264 -1.39 -6.28 1.95
C SER A 264 -1.93 -7.57 1.31
N GLY A 265 -1.64 -8.73 1.90
CA GLY A 265 -2.15 -10.03 1.46
C GLY A 265 -1.67 -10.43 0.07
N LEU A 266 -2.55 -10.41 -0.93
CA LEU A 266 -2.29 -10.61 -2.35
C LEU A 266 -2.60 -9.34 -3.19
N MET A 267 -2.80 -8.17 -2.55
CA MET A 267 -3.35 -6.97 -3.20
C MET A 267 -2.34 -5.90 -3.64
N ASN A 268 -1.09 -5.90 -3.14
CA ASN A 268 0.00 -5.10 -3.71
C ASN A 268 1.40 -5.60 -3.23
N ASN A 269 2.48 -5.15 -3.87
CA ASN A 269 3.85 -5.37 -3.37
C ASN A 269 4.23 -4.33 -2.29
N GLY A 270 3.47 -4.31 -1.20
CA GLY A 270 3.68 -3.38 -0.09
C GLY A 270 5.00 -3.67 0.64
N TRP A 271 5.81 -2.62 0.79
CA TRP A 271 6.79 -2.46 1.89
C TRP A 271 7.87 -3.57 2.07
N TYR A 272 8.17 -4.34 1.01
CA TYR A 272 9.26 -5.33 0.86
C TYR A 272 9.27 -6.55 1.81
N ASP A 273 8.22 -6.78 2.58
CA ASP A 273 7.86 -8.05 3.26
C ASP A 273 9.02 -8.92 3.81
N GLN A 274 9.50 -8.62 5.02
CA GLN A 274 10.36 -9.52 5.78
C GLN A 274 9.62 -10.15 6.97
N PRO A 275 9.44 -11.48 7.01
CA PRO A 275 8.70 -12.14 8.09
C PRO A 275 9.46 -12.13 9.42
N HIS A 276 8.75 -12.31 10.54
CA HIS A 276 9.36 -12.67 11.83
C HIS A 276 9.70 -14.18 11.88
N PRO A 277 10.95 -14.64 11.63
CA PRO A 277 11.25 -16.07 11.50
C PRO A 277 10.99 -16.85 12.79
N MET A 278 11.31 -16.27 13.95
CA MET A 278 11.10 -16.88 15.27
C MET A 278 9.61 -17.14 15.55
N TYR A 279 8.76 -16.17 15.22
CA TYR A 279 7.32 -16.26 15.45
C TYR A 279 6.65 -17.20 14.44
N LEU A 280 6.96 -17.08 13.15
CA LEU A 280 6.41 -17.97 12.11
C LEU A 280 6.83 -19.44 12.31
N ALA A 281 8.07 -19.70 12.73
CA ALA A 281 8.48 -21.06 13.07
C ALA A 281 7.66 -21.60 14.24
N THR A 282 7.47 -20.81 15.30
CA THR A 282 6.65 -21.19 16.46
C THR A 282 5.21 -21.54 16.04
N LEU A 283 4.56 -20.71 15.22
CA LEU A 283 3.23 -21.00 14.66
C LEU A 283 3.22 -22.26 13.79
N ALA A 284 4.21 -22.44 12.92
CA ALA A 284 4.32 -23.62 12.06
C ALA A 284 4.49 -24.92 12.86
N TYR A 285 5.22 -24.87 14.00
CA TYR A 285 5.35 -26.00 14.91
C TYR A 285 4.09 -26.23 15.76
N GLN A 286 3.36 -25.18 16.16
CA GLN A 286 2.05 -25.35 16.79
C GLN A 286 1.04 -26.04 15.85
N ALA A 287 1.01 -25.63 14.58
CA ALA A 287 0.16 -26.24 13.56
C ALA A 287 0.61 -27.66 13.16
N SER A 288 1.91 -27.95 13.22
CA SER A 288 2.45 -29.28 12.89
C SER A 288 3.67 -29.61 13.76
N PRO A 289 3.47 -30.18 14.97
CA PRO A 289 4.52 -30.39 15.98
C PRO A 289 5.39 -31.62 15.66
N THR A 290 5.91 -31.69 14.44
CA THR A 290 6.71 -32.82 13.94
C THR A 290 8.21 -32.51 13.93
N ARG A 291 9.03 -33.56 14.01
CA ARG A 291 10.48 -33.45 13.84
C ARG A 291 10.86 -32.83 12.48
N LYS A 292 10.13 -33.16 11.41
CA LYS A 292 10.30 -32.57 10.07
C LYS A 292 10.08 -31.07 10.06
N THR A 293 9.11 -30.56 10.84
CA THR A 293 8.90 -29.12 11.00
C THR A 293 10.08 -28.46 11.71
N LEU A 294 10.58 -29.08 12.79
CA LEU A 294 11.75 -28.57 13.51
C LEU A 294 12.98 -28.50 12.60
N GLU A 295 13.32 -29.59 11.91
CA GLU A 295 14.48 -29.70 11.01
C GLU A 295 14.40 -28.74 9.81
N ARG A 296 13.19 -28.42 9.33
CA ARG A 296 12.98 -27.44 8.26
C ARG A 296 13.32 -26.00 8.68
N TRP A 297 12.97 -25.61 9.90
CA TRP A 297 13.18 -24.24 10.39
C TRP A 297 14.52 -24.04 11.10
N ASP A 298 15.14 -25.11 11.62
CA ASP A 298 16.37 -25.05 12.40
C ASP A 298 17.53 -24.26 11.73
N PRO A 299 17.82 -24.38 10.42
CA PRO A 299 18.87 -23.58 9.79
C PRO A 299 18.58 -22.08 9.82
N ILE A 300 17.32 -21.69 9.63
CA ILE A 300 16.87 -20.28 9.63
C ILE A 300 17.00 -19.72 11.05
N LEU A 301 16.48 -20.43 12.04
CA LEU A 301 16.52 -19.99 13.45
C LEU A 301 17.95 -19.96 14.00
N THR A 302 18.80 -20.93 13.61
CA THR A 302 20.23 -20.97 13.97
C THR A 302 20.96 -19.76 13.42
N ALA A 303 20.88 -19.51 12.11
CA ALA A 303 21.55 -18.36 11.48
C ALA A 303 21.05 -17.02 12.04
N THR A 304 19.75 -16.92 12.35
CA THR A 304 19.17 -15.73 12.99
C THR A 304 19.72 -15.55 14.41
N ALA A 305 19.78 -16.62 15.22
CA ALA A 305 20.30 -16.57 16.59
C ALA A 305 21.81 -16.28 16.65
N ASP A 306 22.60 -16.85 15.73
CA ASP A 306 24.03 -16.56 15.61
C ASP A 306 24.28 -15.09 15.25
N TYR A 307 23.49 -14.51 14.34
CA TYR A 307 23.51 -13.07 14.08
C TYR A 307 23.14 -12.27 15.33
N MET A 308 22.04 -12.62 16.00
CA MET A 308 21.56 -11.91 17.19
C MET A 308 22.60 -11.91 18.33
N ALA A 309 23.23 -13.06 18.59
CA ALA A 309 24.25 -13.21 19.62
C ALA A 309 25.59 -12.53 19.25
N SER A 310 25.98 -12.51 17.97
CA SER A 310 27.21 -11.86 17.52
C SER A 310 27.09 -10.34 17.35
N TYR A 311 25.88 -9.83 17.12
CA TYR A 311 25.56 -8.40 17.06
C TYR A 311 25.59 -7.73 18.44
N ALA A 312 25.15 -8.44 19.48
CA ALA A 312 25.16 -7.94 20.85
C ALA A 312 26.59 -7.69 21.35
N TRP A 313 26.84 -6.52 21.97
CA TRP A 313 28.15 -6.14 22.47
C TRP A 313 28.14 -6.02 23.99
N LYS A 314 29.09 -6.69 24.65
CA LYS A 314 29.24 -6.59 26.11
C LYS A 314 29.87 -5.25 26.50
N ASN A 315 29.12 -4.44 27.21
CA ASN A 315 29.57 -3.19 27.80
C ASN A 315 30.33 -3.49 29.10
N GLU A 316 31.63 -3.18 29.10
CA GLU A 316 32.51 -3.45 30.25
C GLU A 316 32.17 -2.60 31.48
N THR A 317 31.53 -1.43 31.29
CA THR A 317 31.14 -0.52 32.37
C THR A 317 29.83 -0.93 33.04
N SER A 318 28.84 -1.37 32.25
CA SER A 318 27.52 -1.78 32.78
C SER A 318 27.43 -3.28 33.12
N GLY A 319 28.32 -4.09 32.55
CA GLY A 319 28.30 -5.56 32.63
C GLY A 319 27.35 -6.25 31.65
N TYR A 320 26.38 -5.51 31.10
CA TYR A 320 25.33 -6.01 30.21
C TYR A 320 25.77 -6.11 28.74
N TYR A 321 25.02 -6.89 27.96
CA TYR A 321 25.06 -6.88 26.51
C TYR A 321 24.10 -5.81 25.98
N ASP A 322 24.70 -4.75 25.43
CA ASP A 322 24.01 -3.64 24.78
C ASP A 322 23.81 -3.89 23.29
N LEU A 323 22.80 -3.22 22.73
CA LEU A 323 22.40 -3.30 21.34
C LEU A 323 22.52 -1.91 20.70
N GLY A 324 23.62 -1.73 19.97
CA GLY A 324 24.09 -0.45 19.43
C GLY A 324 23.39 0.07 18.18
N PRO A 325 23.73 1.30 17.74
CA PRO A 325 23.33 1.86 16.46
C PRO A 325 24.08 1.19 15.28
N LEU A 326 23.51 1.16 14.07
CA LEU A 326 22.29 1.85 13.62
C LEU A 326 21.00 1.15 14.08
N ALA A 327 19.99 1.93 14.45
CA ALA A 327 18.73 1.47 15.02
C ALA A 327 17.63 2.55 14.85
N TYR A 328 16.41 2.24 14.40
CA TYR A 328 15.31 3.22 14.21
C TYR A 328 14.02 2.65 14.81
N GLY A 329 13.24 3.35 15.62
CA GLY A 329 11.96 2.84 16.16
C GLY A 329 10.95 2.36 15.10
N VAL A 330 10.02 1.45 15.47
CA VAL A 330 8.93 0.94 14.60
C VAL A 330 7.94 2.05 14.18
N THR A 331 7.99 3.13 14.94
CA THR A 331 7.26 4.39 14.85
C THR A 331 7.99 5.42 13.97
N GLU A 332 9.15 5.05 13.40
CA GLU A 332 10.05 5.82 12.53
C GLU A 332 10.45 7.23 13.05
N ASN A 333 10.35 7.46 14.36
CA ASN A 333 10.52 8.79 14.97
C ASN A 333 11.76 8.95 15.87
N THR A 334 12.62 7.92 16.01
CA THR A 334 13.82 8.00 16.87
C THR A 334 15.10 8.34 16.07
N PRO A 335 16.06 9.13 16.62
CA PRO A 335 17.32 9.46 15.93
C PRO A 335 18.24 8.25 15.79
N SER A 336 18.52 7.83 14.56
CA SER A 336 19.06 6.49 14.30
C SER A 336 20.56 6.28 14.49
N THR A 337 21.31 7.36 14.44
CA THR A 337 22.75 7.42 14.69
C THR A 337 23.07 7.56 16.18
N GLN A 338 22.04 7.74 17.03
CA GLN A 338 22.19 8.06 18.45
C GLN A 338 21.40 7.12 19.37
N SER A 339 20.36 6.44 18.87
CA SER A 339 19.53 5.55 19.69
C SER A 339 20.30 4.29 20.13
N LEU A 340 20.34 4.07 21.44
CA LEU A 340 20.89 2.88 22.11
C LEU A 340 19.76 2.12 22.81
N ASN A 341 19.83 0.78 22.80
CA ASN A 341 18.97 -0.09 23.60
C ASN A 341 17.46 0.27 23.51
N LEU A 342 16.90 0.24 22.29
CA LEU A 342 15.48 0.57 22.08
C LEU A 342 14.53 -0.47 22.67
N ALA A 343 13.42 0.01 23.23
CA ALA A 343 12.41 -0.85 23.83
C ALA A 343 11.62 -1.66 22.79
N TYR A 344 11.20 -1.05 21.67
CA TYR A 344 10.52 -1.69 20.53
C TYR A 344 10.78 -0.89 19.23
N GLU A 345 11.09 -1.52 18.08
CA GLU A 345 11.87 -0.90 16.97
C GLU A 345 11.51 -1.58 15.57
N VAL A 346 11.64 -1.04 14.33
CA VAL A 346 12.78 -0.94 13.36
C VAL A 346 12.48 -0.04 12.16
N ARG A 347 13.57 0.49 11.57
CA ARG A 347 13.77 0.85 10.14
C ARG A 347 15.29 0.92 9.81
N LEU A 348 15.67 0.99 8.52
CA LEU A 348 17.02 1.35 8.01
C LEU A 348 17.07 2.77 7.38
N PRO A 349 18.24 3.44 7.31
CA PRO A 349 18.35 4.88 7.06
C PRO A 349 17.56 5.51 5.91
N TYR A 350 17.56 4.92 4.71
CA TYR A 350 17.03 5.60 3.51
C TYR A 350 15.99 4.82 2.70
N MET A 351 15.50 3.68 3.21
CA MET A 351 14.38 2.98 2.59
C MET A 351 13.05 3.40 3.24
N ARG A 352 12.26 4.25 2.58
CA ARG A 352 10.87 4.65 2.95
C ARG A 352 9.83 3.51 2.81
N SER A 353 10.30 2.28 2.85
CA SER A 353 9.58 1.02 2.62
C SER A 353 10.58 -0.06 3.04
N ALA A 354 10.33 -0.76 4.14
CA ALA A 354 11.03 -1.96 4.62
C ALA A 354 10.42 -2.26 6.00
N VAL A 355 9.43 -3.14 6.02
CA VAL A 355 8.60 -3.41 7.21
C VAL A 355 9.20 -4.52 8.08
N LEU A 356 9.02 -4.33 9.39
CA LEU A 356 9.40 -5.22 10.50
C LEU A 356 10.90 -5.25 10.86
N ILE A 357 11.15 -5.44 12.17
CA ILE A 357 12.26 -6.16 12.86
C ILE A 357 12.72 -5.42 14.13
N SER A 358 11.90 -5.16 15.16
CA SER A 358 12.44 -5.21 16.54
C SER A 358 11.45 -5.11 17.71
N ALA A 359 11.92 -5.73 18.79
CA ALA A 359 12.20 -5.00 20.02
C ALA A 359 13.61 -5.38 20.44
N LYS A 360 14.64 -4.56 20.21
CA LYS A 360 16.01 -5.09 20.18
C LYS A 360 16.33 -5.93 21.42
N ILE A 361 15.96 -5.49 22.62
CA ILE A 361 16.10 -6.29 23.86
C ILE A 361 15.05 -7.42 23.97
N ALA A 362 13.75 -7.11 24.01
CA ALA A 362 12.72 -8.10 24.33
C ALA A 362 12.54 -9.16 23.23
N TYR A 363 12.69 -8.78 21.96
CA TYR A 363 12.73 -9.69 20.81
C TYR A 363 14.07 -10.44 20.72
N TRP A 364 15.22 -9.87 21.15
CA TRP A 364 16.43 -10.67 21.25
C TRP A 364 16.28 -11.77 22.30
N ARG A 365 15.77 -11.43 23.49
CA ARG A 365 15.46 -12.41 24.54
C ARG A 365 14.53 -13.50 24.00
N TYR A 366 13.38 -13.11 23.45
CA TYR A 366 12.40 -14.03 22.87
C TYR A 366 13.01 -14.92 21.76
N GLY A 367 13.74 -14.35 20.80
CA GLY A 367 14.28 -15.12 19.68
C GLY A 367 15.41 -16.06 20.08
N LEU A 368 16.30 -15.66 21.00
CA LEU A 368 17.32 -16.55 21.56
C LEU A 368 16.69 -17.67 22.41
N ASP A 369 15.64 -17.37 23.19
CA ASP A 369 14.86 -18.37 23.92
C ASP A 369 14.15 -19.36 22.97
N VAL A 370 13.54 -18.88 21.88
CA VAL A 370 12.92 -19.70 20.84
C VAL A 370 13.96 -20.61 20.18
N ALA A 371 15.09 -20.06 19.72
CA ALA A 371 16.16 -20.84 19.10
C ALA A 371 16.76 -21.89 20.05
N GLY A 372 17.01 -21.52 21.31
CA GLY A 372 17.43 -22.46 22.36
C GLY A 372 16.38 -23.55 22.65
N SER A 373 15.09 -23.20 22.65
CA SER A 373 14.01 -24.19 22.75
C SER A 373 13.99 -25.16 21.56
N TRP A 374 14.32 -24.66 20.36
CA TRP A 374 14.37 -25.43 19.12
C TRP A 374 15.47 -26.49 19.16
N LYS A 375 16.69 -26.10 19.54
CA LYS A 375 17.81 -27.02 19.76
C LYS A 375 17.48 -28.08 20.80
N ARG A 376 16.89 -27.70 21.94
CA ARG A 376 16.42 -28.66 22.97
C ARG A 376 15.39 -29.66 22.40
N LYS A 377 14.40 -29.20 21.62
CA LYS A 377 13.40 -30.07 20.95
C LYS A 377 14.04 -31.03 19.96
N LEU A 378 15.10 -30.61 19.27
CA LEU A 378 15.90 -31.45 18.37
C LEU A 378 16.93 -32.35 19.08
N ARG A 379 17.04 -32.27 20.42
CA ARG A 379 18.09 -32.92 21.24
C ARG A 379 19.51 -32.52 20.83
N GLN A 380 19.68 -31.28 20.36
CA GLN A 380 20.96 -30.65 20.07
C GLN A 380 21.39 -29.78 21.26
N GLN A 381 22.70 -29.56 21.40
CA GLN A 381 23.23 -28.58 22.35
C GLN A 381 22.81 -27.16 21.94
N VAL A 382 22.43 -26.33 22.92
CA VAL A 382 22.25 -24.89 22.72
C VAL A 382 23.65 -24.25 22.78
N PRO A 383 24.07 -23.43 21.81
CA PRO A 383 25.34 -22.70 21.89
C PRO A 383 25.39 -21.77 23.12
N ASP A 384 26.45 -21.88 23.90
CA ASP A 384 26.62 -21.12 25.16
C ASP A 384 26.64 -19.60 24.92
N SER A 385 27.03 -19.16 23.72
CA SER A 385 26.97 -17.77 23.29
C SER A 385 25.54 -17.21 23.28
N TRP A 386 24.55 -18.02 22.88
CA TRP A 386 23.15 -17.60 22.81
C TRP A 386 22.57 -17.40 24.22
N THR A 387 22.82 -18.33 25.14
CA THR A 387 22.38 -18.21 26.54
C THR A 387 23.13 -17.10 27.26
N THR A 388 24.45 -17.00 27.09
CA THR A 388 25.25 -15.92 27.70
C THR A 388 24.75 -14.54 27.31
N VAL A 389 24.45 -14.32 26.02
CA VAL A 389 23.85 -13.06 25.57
C VAL A 389 22.44 -12.90 26.17
N ALA A 390 21.54 -13.87 25.97
CA ALA A 390 20.15 -13.77 26.40
C ALA A 390 19.98 -13.47 27.90
N ASP A 391 20.80 -14.10 28.76
CA ASP A 391 20.75 -13.97 30.21
C ASP A 391 21.43 -12.69 30.73
N ASN A 392 22.24 -12.01 29.90
CA ASN A 392 22.97 -10.79 30.26
C ASN A 392 22.62 -9.59 29.36
N LEU A 393 21.54 -9.65 28.57
CA LEU A 393 21.03 -8.49 27.82
C LEU A 393 20.69 -7.33 28.78
N ALA A 394 20.95 -6.10 28.35
CA ALA A 394 20.48 -4.92 29.06
C ALA A 394 18.94 -4.97 29.22
N PRO A 395 18.37 -4.52 30.37
CA PRO A 395 16.92 -4.44 30.54
C PRO A 395 16.32 -3.36 29.61
N PRO A 396 15.06 -3.48 29.16
CA PRO A 396 14.43 -2.44 28.36
C PRO A 396 14.44 -1.10 29.12
N PRO A 397 14.73 0.03 28.45
CA PRO A 397 14.96 1.31 29.10
C PRO A 397 13.70 1.80 29.82
N GLN A 398 13.88 2.28 31.05
CA GLN A 398 12.82 2.81 31.89
C GLN A 398 13.14 4.23 32.37
N VAL A 399 12.10 5.05 32.46
CA VAL A 399 12.12 6.41 33.01
C VAL A 399 10.91 6.51 33.94
N ASP A 400 11.13 6.86 35.20
CA ASP A 400 10.09 7.03 36.24
C ASP A 400 9.13 5.83 36.39
N GLY A 401 9.62 4.61 36.19
CA GLY A 401 8.82 3.38 36.30
C GLY A 401 7.92 3.09 35.08
N LEU A 402 8.16 3.77 33.95
CA LEU A 402 7.53 3.53 32.66
C LEU A 402 8.59 3.14 31.62
N TYR A 403 8.25 2.33 30.63
CA TYR A 403 9.16 2.07 29.51
C TYR A 403 9.34 3.31 28.64
N ALA A 404 10.57 3.55 28.22
CA ALA A 404 10.97 4.64 27.33
C ALA A 404 11.31 4.09 25.93
N VAL A 405 11.24 4.92 24.88
CA VAL A 405 11.47 4.42 23.51
C VAL A 405 12.94 4.02 23.26
N TYR A 406 13.91 4.71 23.87
CA TYR A 406 15.34 4.35 23.85
C TYR A 406 16.07 4.82 25.13
N GLN A 407 17.28 4.31 25.36
CA GLN A 407 18.08 4.64 26.55
C GLN A 407 18.66 6.06 26.49
N GLY A 408 18.66 6.76 27.64
CA GLY A 408 19.21 8.12 27.78
C GLY A 408 18.16 9.23 27.74
N LEU A 409 16.88 8.89 27.57
CA LEU A 409 15.77 9.80 27.79
C LEU A 409 15.60 10.13 29.28
N ASN A 410 15.06 11.32 29.56
CA ASN A 410 14.65 11.76 30.89
C ASN A 410 13.13 12.03 30.91
N SER A 411 12.55 12.28 32.08
CA SER A 411 11.11 12.44 32.33
C SER A 411 10.35 13.34 31.34
N SER A 412 11.01 14.36 30.77
CA SER A 412 10.36 15.28 29.82
C SER A 412 10.06 14.67 28.45
N TRP A 413 10.58 13.47 28.13
CA TRP A 413 10.39 12.86 26.80
C TRP A 413 8.91 12.60 26.46
N TRP A 414 8.05 12.38 27.47
CA TRP A 414 6.60 12.26 27.28
C TRP A 414 5.92 13.56 26.78
N ASN A 415 6.61 14.70 26.82
CA ASN A 415 6.14 15.97 26.25
C ASN A 415 6.65 16.19 24.81
N ASP A 416 7.57 15.34 24.32
CA ASP A 416 8.07 15.41 22.94
C ASP A 416 7.02 14.81 21.99
N THR A 417 6.31 15.68 21.27
CA THR A 417 5.27 15.28 20.31
C THR A 417 5.84 14.50 19.11
N SER A 418 7.13 14.63 18.79
CA SER A 418 7.75 13.84 17.74
C SER A 418 7.87 12.36 18.12
N LEU A 419 8.15 12.09 19.40
CA LEU A 419 8.23 10.74 19.97
C LEU A 419 6.85 10.18 20.36
N THR A 420 5.95 11.04 20.84
CA THR A 420 4.65 10.62 21.43
C THR A 420 3.44 10.68 20.50
N LYS A 421 3.57 11.25 19.29
CA LYS A 421 2.53 11.14 18.24
C LYS A 421 2.16 9.69 17.91
N ASP A 422 3.10 8.78 18.15
CA ASP A 422 2.95 7.34 17.92
C ASP A 422 3.88 6.57 18.87
N PRO A 423 3.41 6.15 20.06
CA PRO A 423 4.19 5.40 21.04
C PRO A 423 3.91 3.89 21.00
N ARG A 424 3.33 3.37 19.90
CA ARG A 424 2.84 1.98 19.81
C ARG A 424 3.90 0.91 20.08
N SER A 425 5.16 1.25 19.85
CA SER A 425 6.34 0.48 20.28
C SER A 425 6.20 -0.05 21.71
N LEU A 426 5.87 0.82 22.66
CA LEU A 426 5.91 0.51 24.08
C LEU A 426 4.85 -0.52 24.51
N ILE A 427 3.68 -0.52 23.88
CA ILE A 427 2.59 -1.48 24.17
C ILE A 427 2.77 -2.83 23.47
N MET A 428 3.57 -2.91 22.40
CA MET A 428 3.84 -4.18 21.73
C MET A 428 4.74 -5.11 22.56
N LEU A 429 5.50 -4.57 23.52
CA LEU A 429 6.28 -5.31 24.53
C LEU A 429 5.43 -6.35 25.28
N GLN A 430 4.24 -5.94 25.74
CA GLN A 430 3.26 -6.81 26.38
C GLN A 430 1.97 -6.83 25.55
N GLY A 431 2.11 -7.24 24.29
CA GLY A 431 1.02 -7.29 23.33
C GLY A 431 1.28 -8.33 22.26
N ILE A 432 2.10 -7.96 21.27
CA ILE A 432 2.46 -8.81 20.13
C ILE A 432 3.47 -9.90 20.53
N LEU A 433 4.45 -9.57 21.36
CA LEU A 433 5.43 -10.56 21.84
C LEU A 433 4.81 -11.43 22.95
N PRO A 434 5.07 -12.75 22.98
CA PRO A 434 4.79 -13.58 24.16
C PRO A 434 5.45 -13.01 25.43
N ASP A 435 4.96 -13.39 26.60
CA ASP A 435 5.57 -12.92 27.85
C ASP A 435 7.05 -13.38 27.93
N THR A 436 7.95 -12.44 28.27
CA THR A 436 9.39 -12.71 28.39
C THR A 436 9.89 -12.22 29.75
N PRO A 437 10.97 -12.82 30.31
CA PRO A 437 11.59 -12.32 31.54
C PRO A 437 12.14 -10.89 31.45
N ALA A 438 12.29 -10.33 30.24
CA ALA A 438 12.76 -8.97 30.02
C ALA A 438 11.67 -7.90 30.25
N VAL A 439 10.38 -8.30 30.34
CA VAL A 439 9.25 -7.37 30.48
C VAL A 439 8.59 -7.56 31.84
N ASP A 440 8.65 -6.53 32.69
CA ASP A 440 7.94 -6.46 33.96
C ASP A 440 6.48 -6.07 33.71
N ALA A 441 5.55 -6.93 34.15
CA ALA A 441 4.12 -6.75 33.91
C ALA A 441 3.51 -5.52 34.61
N LYS A 442 4.09 -5.03 35.72
CA LYS A 442 3.62 -3.81 36.39
C LYS A 442 4.07 -2.57 35.63
N VAL A 443 5.33 -2.54 35.20
CA VAL A 443 5.89 -1.45 34.38
C VAL A 443 5.16 -1.40 33.03
N ALA A 444 4.90 -2.55 32.41
CA ALA A 444 4.15 -2.64 31.16
C ALA A 444 2.68 -2.19 31.32
N LEU A 445 1.98 -2.56 32.39
CA LEU A 445 0.64 -2.06 32.70
C LEU A 445 0.61 -0.53 32.88
N ALA A 446 1.53 0.02 33.68
CA ALA A 446 1.65 1.47 33.88
C ALA A 446 1.98 2.20 32.57
N THR A 447 2.85 1.61 31.75
CA THR A 447 3.19 2.13 30.41
C THR A 447 1.99 2.10 29.47
N ALA A 448 1.20 1.02 29.46
CA ALA A 448 -0.03 0.92 28.66
C ALA A 448 -1.08 1.94 29.08
N GLN A 449 -1.22 2.21 30.39
CA GLN A 449 -2.05 3.30 30.90
C GLN A 449 -1.55 4.66 30.41
N LYS A 450 -0.24 4.92 30.44
CA LYS A 450 0.32 6.18 29.95
C LYS A 450 0.16 6.37 28.45
N VAL A 451 0.37 5.31 27.66
CA VAL A 451 0.12 5.32 26.21
C VAL A 451 -1.34 5.64 25.90
N TRP A 452 -2.30 5.08 26.66
CA TRP A 452 -3.72 5.39 26.50
C TRP A 452 -4.07 6.86 26.80
N GLU A 453 -3.42 7.50 27.78
CA GLU A 453 -3.62 8.95 28.04
C GLU A 453 -3.13 9.84 26.88
N VAL A 454 -2.01 9.47 26.25
CA VAL A 454 -1.31 10.34 25.28
C VAL A 454 -1.73 10.06 23.84
N TRP A 455 -1.96 8.79 23.49
CA TRP A 455 -2.29 8.32 22.15
C TRP A 455 -3.79 8.00 22.03
N THR A 456 -4.56 9.08 22.01
CA THR A 456 -6.03 9.10 21.92
C THR A 456 -6.54 8.65 20.56
N ASP A 457 -7.83 8.30 20.49
CA ASP A 457 -8.47 7.65 19.33
C ASP A 457 -8.31 8.41 17.99
N ASP A 458 -8.25 9.74 18.04
CA ASP A 458 -8.04 10.65 16.92
C ASP A 458 -6.62 10.58 16.32
N LYS A 459 -5.63 10.11 17.10
CA LYS A 459 -4.22 9.99 16.72
C LYS A 459 -3.84 8.59 16.22
N ILE A 460 -4.71 7.61 16.44
CA ILE A 460 -4.45 6.23 16.00
C ILE A 460 -4.59 6.15 14.48
N ARG A 461 -3.67 5.42 13.83
CA ARG A 461 -3.69 5.16 12.38
C ARG A 461 -3.37 3.69 12.09
N GLY A 462 -4.02 3.15 11.05
CA GLY A 462 -3.79 1.79 10.54
C GLY A 462 -3.81 0.70 11.60
N TRP A 463 -2.77 -0.14 11.58
CA TRP A 463 -2.59 -1.30 12.47
C TRP A 463 -2.41 -0.96 13.97
N GLY A 464 -2.33 0.32 14.34
CA GLY A 464 -2.24 0.76 15.73
C GLY A 464 -3.42 0.35 16.61
N ARG A 465 -4.66 0.37 16.07
CA ARG A 465 -5.87 0.04 16.82
C ARG A 465 -5.97 -1.47 17.18
N PRO A 466 -5.70 -2.42 16.26
CA PRO A 466 -5.51 -3.83 16.62
C PRO A 466 -4.44 -4.07 17.70
N VAL A 467 -3.30 -3.38 17.63
CA VAL A 467 -2.23 -3.52 18.64
C VAL A 467 -2.66 -3.05 20.02
N LEU A 468 -3.37 -1.93 20.10
CA LEU A 468 -3.98 -1.45 21.35
C LEU A 468 -5.01 -2.45 21.90
N ALA A 469 -5.87 -3.03 21.05
CA ALA A 469 -6.82 -4.05 21.48
C ALA A 469 -6.13 -5.31 22.05
N ILE A 470 -5.07 -5.79 21.39
CA ILE A 470 -4.27 -6.94 21.84
C ILE A 470 -3.56 -6.63 23.17
N ASN A 471 -2.89 -5.48 23.27
CA ASN A 471 -2.24 -5.07 24.52
C ASN A 471 -3.26 -4.92 25.66
N ALA A 472 -4.38 -4.23 25.43
CA ALA A 472 -5.44 -4.05 26.42
C ALA A 472 -5.96 -5.39 26.96
N ALA A 473 -6.18 -6.39 26.09
CA ALA A 473 -6.57 -7.72 26.51
C ALA A 473 -5.50 -8.40 27.37
N ARG A 474 -4.22 -8.26 27.00
CA ARG A 474 -3.09 -8.91 27.70
C ARG A 474 -2.68 -8.26 29.01
N VAL A 475 -2.88 -6.95 29.17
CA VAL A 475 -2.68 -6.26 30.46
C VAL A 475 -3.90 -6.36 31.39
N GLY A 476 -4.88 -7.22 31.05
CA GLY A 476 -6.04 -7.49 31.91
C GLY A 476 -7.12 -6.41 31.86
N SER A 477 -7.27 -5.69 30.74
CA SER A 477 -8.31 -4.67 30.50
C SER A 477 -9.24 -5.07 29.35
N PRO A 478 -10.05 -6.14 29.49
CA PRO A 478 -10.89 -6.66 28.41
C PRO A 478 -11.94 -5.65 27.92
N GLU A 479 -12.47 -4.79 28.79
CA GLU A 479 -13.43 -3.74 28.43
C GLU A 479 -12.81 -2.74 27.43
N ARG A 480 -11.54 -2.39 27.63
CA ARG A 480 -10.80 -1.51 26.70
C ARG A 480 -10.53 -2.21 25.37
N ALA A 481 -10.19 -3.50 25.41
CA ALA A 481 -10.00 -4.30 24.20
C ALA A 481 -11.28 -4.34 23.34
N ILE A 482 -12.43 -4.61 23.96
CA ILE A 482 -13.74 -4.55 23.29
C ILE A 482 -14.07 -3.12 22.83
N GLY A 483 -13.74 -2.08 23.60
CA GLY A 483 -13.89 -0.68 23.19
C GLY A 483 -13.17 -0.36 21.88
N HIS A 484 -11.88 -0.71 21.78
CA HIS A 484 -11.11 -0.54 20.55
C HIS A 484 -11.69 -1.32 19.36
N LEU A 485 -12.18 -2.54 19.59
CA LEU A 485 -12.78 -3.40 18.56
C LEU A 485 -14.21 -2.99 18.16
N THR A 486 -14.88 -2.10 18.90
CA THR A 486 -16.27 -1.66 18.67
C THR A 486 -16.42 -0.17 18.37
N ALA A 487 -15.31 0.51 18.02
CA ALA A 487 -15.24 1.93 17.68
C ALA A 487 -15.77 2.29 16.27
N TYR A 488 -16.91 1.71 15.85
CA TYR A 488 -17.40 1.77 14.47
C TYR A 488 -17.83 3.14 13.98
N ASP A 489 -18.20 4.04 14.89
CA ASP A 489 -18.86 5.30 14.59
C ASP A 489 -17.96 6.28 13.79
N TYR A 490 -16.64 6.06 13.86
CA TYR A 490 -15.63 6.79 13.09
C TYR A 490 -14.54 5.87 12.49
N TRP A 491 -14.44 4.60 12.92
CA TRP A 491 -13.54 3.61 12.32
C TRP A 491 -14.33 2.64 11.42
N VAL A 492 -14.67 3.16 10.24
CA VAL A 492 -15.26 2.41 9.14
C VAL A 492 -14.23 1.39 8.64
N PHE A 493 -14.68 0.14 8.51
CA PHE A 493 -13.91 -0.96 7.96
C PHE A 493 -14.54 -1.29 6.62
N ASP A 494 -13.78 -1.32 5.54
CA ASP A 494 -14.32 -1.75 4.26
C ASP A 494 -14.33 -3.27 4.13
N ASP A 495 -15.24 -3.77 3.30
CA ASP A 495 -15.44 -5.19 3.07
C ASP A 495 -14.61 -5.69 1.87
N ALA A 496 -13.71 -4.85 1.34
CA ALA A 496 -13.03 -4.98 0.06
C ALA A 496 -11.51 -5.19 0.20
N GLU A 497 -11.08 -5.70 1.35
CA GLU A 497 -9.69 -6.01 1.72
C GLU A 497 -8.79 -4.78 1.99
N THR A 498 -9.34 -3.57 2.15
CA THR A 498 -8.57 -2.38 2.51
C THR A 498 -8.87 -1.86 3.91
N MET A 499 -7.82 -1.74 4.73
CA MET A 499 -7.79 -0.62 5.68
C MET A 499 -7.56 0.67 4.89
N LEU A 500 -8.63 1.21 4.28
CA LEU A 500 -8.67 2.55 3.71
C LEU A 500 -8.66 3.59 4.83
N LEU A 501 -7.51 3.74 5.51
CA LEU A 501 -7.25 4.93 6.30
C LEU A 501 -6.63 6.01 5.40
N GLU A 502 -7.39 7.09 5.27
CA GLU A 502 -7.08 8.32 4.51
C GLU A 502 -7.04 8.15 2.97
N LEU A 503 -8.24 8.13 2.35
CA LEU A 503 -8.47 8.78 1.04
C LEU A 503 -9.96 9.00 0.63
N THR A 504 -10.96 8.52 1.40
CA THR A 504 -12.39 8.59 1.01
C THR A 504 -13.35 9.25 2.00
N LEU A 505 -12.86 9.75 3.15
CA LEU A 505 -13.74 10.24 4.23
C LEU A 505 -14.51 11.57 3.98
N PRO A 506 -14.16 12.46 3.01
CA PRO A 506 -15.00 13.64 2.74
C PRO A 506 -16.32 13.34 2.00
N LEU A 507 -16.45 12.18 1.34
CA LEU A 507 -17.54 11.97 0.38
C LEU A 507 -18.81 11.31 0.97
N LEU A 508 -18.69 10.51 2.04
CA LEU A 508 -19.84 9.81 2.63
C LEU A 508 -20.61 10.62 3.69
N LEU A 509 -19.99 11.63 4.30
CA LEU A 509 -20.63 12.49 5.32
C LEU A 509 -21.61 13.54 4.75
N ALA A 510 -21.77 13.59 3.42
CA ALA A 510 -22.67 14.53 2.74
C ALA A 510 -24.08 13.98 2.43
N LEU A 511 -24.38 12.70 2.73
CA LEU A 511 -25.60 12.02 2.27
C LEU A 511 -26.55 11.51 3.36
N THR A 512 -26.29 11.78 4.65
CA THR A 512 -27.22 11.41 5.74
C THR A 512 -27.43 12.53 6.76
N SER A 513 -28.10 13.61 6.35
CA SER A 513 -28.84 14.48 7.28
C SER A 513 -30.28 14.64 6.79
N SER A 514 -31.24 14.44 7.71
CA SER A 514 -32.66 14.36 7.39
C SER A 514 -33.27 15.73 7.08
N ALA A 515 -33.96 15.79 5.93
CA ALA A 515 -34.97 16.77 5.50
C ALA A 515 -35.31 17.96 6.43
N GLN A 516 -34.99 19.18 5.97
CA GLN A 516 -35.84 20.37 6.12
C GLN A 516 -35.97 21.09 4.76
N PRO A 517 -37.11 21.75 4.46
CA PRO A 517 -37.37 22.32 3.13
C PRO A 517 -36.99 23.80 3.01
N THR A 518 -35.96 24.11 2.20
CA THR A 518 -35.61 25.47 1.73
C THR A 518 -34.91 25.39 0.36
N PRO A 519 -34.82 26.51 -0.41
CA PRO A 519 -35.06 26.47 -1.86
C PRO A 519 -33.91 25.96 -2.74
N SER A 520 -34.28 25.64 -3.99
CA SER A 520 -33.45 25.05 -5.04
C SER A 520 -32.03 25.65 -5.16
N PRO A 521 -30.98 24.82 -5.18
CA PRO A 521 -29.63 25.29 -5.48
C PRO A 521 -29.48 25.58 -6.97
N THR A 522 -28.95 26.76 -7.30
CA THR A 522 -28.52 27.12 -8.66
C THR A 522 -27.40 26.17 -9.08
N THR A 523 -27.51 25.56 -10.27
CA THR A 523 -26.46 24.70 -10.83
C THR A 523 -25.20 25.51 -11.15
N THR A 524 -24.18 25.43 -10.29
CA THR A 524 -22.86 26.00 -10.56
C THR A 524 -22.13 25.11 -11.57
N THR A 525 -22.05 25.55 -12.82
CA THR A 525 -21.29 24.87 -13.87
C THR A 525 -19.80 25.01 -13.62
N LEU A 526 -19.07 23.88 -13.61
CA LEU A 526 -17.60 23.87 -13.58
C LEU A 526 -17.03 24.63 -14.80
N PRO A 527 -15.87 25.31 -14.67
CA PRO A 527 -15.27 26.05 -15.78
C PRO A 527 -14.79 25.09 -16.89
N THR A 528 -15.25 25.32 -18.13
CA THR A 528 -14.78 24.61 -19.33
C THR A 528 -13.40 25.13 -19.74
N LEU A 529 -12.47 24.24 -20.09
CA LEU A 529 -11.11 24.65 -20.48
C LEU A 529 -11.08 25.27 -21.89
N GLN A 530 -10.51 26.46 -22.02
CA GLN A 530 -10.28 27.09 -23.33
C GLN A 530 -9.05 26.47 -24.03
N SER A 531 -9.15 26.29 -25.36
CA SER A 531 -8.04 25.76 -26.16
C SER A 531 -6.78 26.62 -26.03
N GLY A 532 -5.65 25.97 -25.77
CA GLY A 532 -4.35 26.64 -25.54
C GLY A 532 -4.10 27.11 -24.11
N TRP A 533 -5.07 26.95 -23.19
CA TRP A 533 -4.91 27.20 -21.76
C TRP A 533 -4.89 25.90 -20.96
N TYR A 534 -4.46 25.98 -19.69
CA TYR A 534 -4.31 24.83 -18.80
C TYR A 534 -4.86 25.16 -17.40
N PHE A 535 -5.49 24.19 -16.75
CA PHE A 535 -5.63 24.23 -15.30
C PHE A 535 -4.28 23.94 -14.64
N ILE A 536 -3.93 24.66 -13.58
CA ILE A 536 -2.77 24.38 -12.74
C ILE A 536 -3.28 23.88 -11.39
N ARG A 537 -2.77 22.73 -10.92
CA ARG A 537 -3.17 22.11 -9.65
C ARG A 537 -1.96 21.68 -8.82
N ALA A 538 -2.13 21.57 -7.51
CA ALA A 538 -1.19 20.90 -6.63
C ALA A 538 -1.22 19.37 -6.81
N VAL A 539 -0.06 18.74 -6.62
CA VAL A 539 0.14 17.30 -6.72
C VAL A 539 0.68 16.64 -5.45
N GLU A 540 0.93 17.40 -4.38
CA GLU A 540 1.27 16.87 -3.05
C GLU A 540 0.18 17.24 -2.02
N THR A 541 0.30 16.72 -0.80
CA THR A 541 -0.56 17.07 0.35
C THR A 541 0.06 18.19 1.19
N PRO A 542 -0.73 19.13 1.75
CA PRO A 542 -2.18 19.06 1.94
C PRO A 542 -3.03 19.66 0.81
N ALA A 543 -2.45 20.38 -0.16
CA ALA A 543 -3.22 21.05 -1.21
C ALA A 543 -3.60 20.11 -2.37
N TYR A 544 -3.51 18.79 -2.20
CA TYR A 544 -3.73 17.80 -3.24
C TYR A 544 -5.08 17.99 -3.92
N HIS A 545 -5.08 18.08 -5.26
CA HIS A 545 -6.27 18.38 -6.09
C HIS A 545 -6.88 19.79 -5.88
N SER A 546 -6.18 20.70 -5.21
CA SER A 546 -6.51 22.14 -5.22
C SER A 546 -5.95 22.83 -6.46
N TYR A 547 -6.67 23.82 -6.96
CA TYR A 547 -6.46 24.50 -8.24
C TYR A 547 -6.06 25.96 -8.03
N LEU A 548 -5.11 26.42 -8.85
CA LEU A 548 -4.57 27.78 -8.80
C LEU A 548 -5.66 28.78 -9.21
N GLN A 549 -5.81 29.85 -8.42
CA GLN A 549 -6.77 30.92 -8.64
C GLN A 549 -6.40 32.15 -7.80
N THR A 550 -7.14 33.24 -7.99
CA THR A 550 -7.23 34.36 -7.04
C THR A 550 -8.53 34.25 -6.24
N ILE A 551 -8.63 34.98 -5.13
CA ILE A 551 -9.85 35.06 -4.32
C ILE A 551 -10.15 36.55 -4.06
N PRO A 552 -11.20 37.14 -4.66
CA PRO A 552 -12.11 36.56 -5.67
C PRO A 552 -11.38 36.10 -6.95
N SER A 553 -11.99 35.15 -7.68
CA SER A 553 -11.39 34.59 -8.88
C SER A 553 -11.42 35.60 -10.05
N ALA A 554 -10.41 35.51 -10.92
CA ALA A 554 -10.18 36.37 -12.07
C ALA A 554 -9.96 37.87 -11.76
N THR A 555 -9.73 38.25 -10.50
CA THR A 555 -9.30 39.62 -10.10
C THR A 555 -7.84 39.66 -9.64
N PRO A 556 -7.14 40.81 -9.74
CA PRO A 556 -5.81 40.99 -9.15
C PRO A 556 -5.79 40.67 -7.64
N GLY A 557 -4.75 40.01 -7.16
CA GLY A 557 -4.66 39.57 -5.76
C GLY A 557 -3.69 38.41 -5.55
N PRO A 558 -3.49 37.97 -4.29
CA PRO A 558 -2.57 36.88 -3.96
C PRO A 558 -2.96 35.57 -4.65
N ALA A 559 -1.97 34.73 -4.95
CA ALA A 559 -2.20 33.41 -5.52
C ALA A 559 -2.62 32.39 -4.45
N TYR A 560 -3.65 31.61 -4.75
CA TYR A 560 -4.18 30.57 -3.88
C TYR A 560 -4.38 29.25 -4.63
N LEU A 561 -4.21 28.14 -3.92
CA LEU A 561 -4.70 26.83 -4.30
C LEU A 561 -5.98 26.57 -3.52
N SER A 562 -7.11 26.42 -4.23
CA SER A 562 -8.44 26.21 -3.62
C SER A 562 -9.31 25.30 -4.50
N SER A 563 -10.61 25.17 -4.19
CA SER A 563 -11.51 24.23 -4.87
C SER A 563 -11.63 24.46 -6.38
N ASN A 564 -12.02 23.39 -7.09
CA ASN A 564 -12.12 23.37 -8.55
C ASN A 564 -13.22 24.29 -9.14
N THR A 565 -14.20 24.71 -8.33
CA THR A 565 -15.36 25.52 -8.73
C THR A 565 -14.97 26.81 -9.45
N ASN A 566 -13.87 27.45 -9.01
CA ASN A 566 -13.41 28.74 -9.52
C ASN A 566 -11.98 28.67 -10.10
N ALA A 567 -11.55 27.47 -10.51
CA ALA A 567 -10.20 27.18 -10.99
C ALA A 567 -9.79 28.10 -12.16
N GLY A 568 -8.63 28.74 -12.02
CA GLY A 568 -8.09 29.63 -13.04
C GLY A 568 -7.54 28.87 -14.25
N GLN A 569 -7.51 29.55 -15.40
CA GLN A 569 -6.97 29.02 -16.65
C GLN A 569 -5.69 29.77 -17.01
N PHE A 570 -4.57 29.04 -17.12
CA PHE A 570 -3.24 29.61 -17.21
C PHE A 570 -2.46 29.13 -18.42
N ASN A 571 -1.49 29.92 -18.85
CA ASN A 571 -0.48 29.53 -19.83
C ASN A 571 0.82 30.28 -19.55
N ILE A 572 1.96 29.79 -20.06
CA ILE A 572 3.24 30.49 -19.96
C ILE A 572 3.59 31.07 -21.32
N ILE A 573 3.62 32.41 -21.39
CA ILE A 573 3.85 33.17 -22.62
C ILE A 573 5.05 34.08 -22.39
N SER A 574 6.09 33.96 -23.20
CA SER A 574 7.31 34.78 -23.10
C SER A 574 7.93 34.85 -21.69
N GLY A 575 7.89 33.75 -20.94
CA GLY A 575 8.43 33.67 -19.58
C GLY A 575 7.49 34.17 -18.46
N GLN A 576 6.30 34.63 -18.81
CA GLN A 576 5.27 35.09 -17.88
C GLN A 576 4.23 34.00 -17.65
N LEU A 577 3.85 33.72 -16.41
CA LEU A 577 2.68 32.87 -16.10
C LEU A 577 1.42 33.73 -16.15
N VAL A 578 0.67 33.57 -17.25
CA VAL A 578 -0.52 34.36 -17.60
C VAL A 578 -1.78 33.66 -17.12
N TYR A 579 -2.70 34.39 -16.50
CA TYR A 579 -4.04 33.97 -16.10
C TYR A 579 -5.08 34.63 -17.05
N ASN A 580 -5.85 33.82 -17.76
CA ASN A 580 -6.98 34.25 -18.57
C ASN A 580 -8.20 34.57 -17.69
N THR A 581 -8.68 35.82 -17.73
CA THR A 581 -9.87 36.27 -16.98
C THR A 581 -11.12 36.35 -17.86
N GLY A 582 -11.02 35.97 -19.14
CA GLY A 582 -12.08 36.13 -20.15
C GLY A 582 -12.26 37.56 -20.67
N ALA A 583 -12.12 38.56 -19.79
CA ALA A 583 -12.14 39.98 -20.14
C ALA A 583 -10.73 40.58 -20.38
N GLY A 584 -9.67 39.89 -19.95
CA GLY A 584 -8.30 40.33 -20.06
C GLY A 584 -7.30 39.26 -19.61
N GLN A 585 -6.11 39.68 -19.21
CA GLN A 585 -5.03 38.82 -18.72
C GLN A 585 -4.39 39.40 -17.47
N LEU A 586 -4.08 38.55 -16.50
CA LEU A 586 -3.25 38.88 -15.35
C LEU A 586 -1.95 38.08 -15.40
N PHE A 587 -0.89 38.58 -14.79
CA PHE A 587 0.44 37.97 -14.76
C PHE A 587 0.83 37.64 -13.32
N MET A 588 1.30 36.41 -13.09
CA MET A 588 1.89 36.02 -11.80
C MET A 588 3.17 36.81 -11.58
N ASN A 589 3.19 37.68 -10.58
CA ASN A 589 4.35 38.38 -10.08
C ASN A 589 4.95 37.61 -8.89
N VAL A 590 6.27 37.71 -8.74
CA VAL A 590 7.02 37.14 -7.61
C VAL A 590 7.74 38.26 -6.87
N GLU A 591 7.79 38.14 -5.55
CA GLU A 591 8.56 39.04 -4.68
C GLU A 591 10.05 39.06 -5.06
N ASP A 592 10.61 40.26 -5.21
CA ASP A 592 12.05 40.53 -5.29
C ASP A 592 12.54 40.88 -3.87
N PRO A 593 13.06 39.92 -3.08
CA PRO A 593 13.40 40.15 -1.69
C PRO A 593 14.73 40.89 -1.57
N ALA A 594 14.86 41.76 -0.57
CA ALA A 594 16.15 42.33 -0.19
C ALA A 594 17.11 41.25 0.36
N ASP A 595 16.57 40.26 1.08
CA ASP A 595 17.31 39.07 1.54
C ASP A 595 17.16 37.92 0.53
N LYS A 596 18.21 37.66 -0.25
CA LYS A 596 18.28 36.56 -1.22
C LYS A 596 18.35 35.16 -0.58
N THR A 597 18.43 35.06 0.75
CA THR A 597 18.39 33.80 1.51
C THR A 597 17.00 33.45 2.05
N GLN A 598 16.03 34.36 1.96
CA GLN A 598 14.63 34.16 2.39
C GLN A 598 14.02 32.92 1.73
N ARG A 599 13.41 32.05 2.54
CA ARG A 599 12.92 30.72 2.11
C ARG A 599 11.62 30.74 1.32
N THR A 600 10.79 31.74 1.54
CA THR A 600 9.44 31.91 0.98
C THR A 600 9.37 33.22 0.19
N LEU A 601 9.05 33.18 -1.10
CA LEU A 601 8.75 34.40 -1.87
C LEU A 601 7.25 34.48 -2.14
N GLN A 602 6.65 35.64 -1.88
CA GLN A 602 5.23 35.88 -2.13
C GLN A 602 4.92 35.84 -3.63
N THR A 603 3.73 35.33 -3.98
CA THR A 603 3.21 35.34 -5.35
C THR A 603 1.80 35.91 -5.42
N TRP A 604 1.52 36.69 -6.48
CA TRP A 604 0.24 37.36 -6.70
C TRP A 604 0.01 37.63 -8.19
N PHE A 605 -1.25 37.77 -8.61
CA PHE A 605 -1.61 38.15 -9.97
C PHE A 605 -1.90 39.65 -10.07
N ASN A 606 -1.39 40.28 -11.13
CA ASN A 606 -1.59 41.71 -11.42
C ASN A 606 -1.69 41.97 -12.93
N GLU A 607 -2.18 43.14 -13.35
CA GLU A 607 -2.26 43.54 -14.76
C GLU A 607 -0.88 43.82 -15.39
N THR A 608 0.11 44.15 -14.56
CA THR A 608 1.51 44.38 -14.99
C THR A 608 2.30 43.07 -15.01
N GLN A 609 3.09 42.87 -16.07
CA GLN A 609 4.00 41.73 -16.21
C GLN A 609 5.07 41.69 -15.11
N ASN A 610 5.39 40.47 -14.68
CA ASN A 610 6.42 40.18 -13.70
C ASN A 610 7.80 40.64 -14.18
N GLN A 611 8.48 41.45 -13.36
CA GLN A 611 9.83 41.93 -13.64
C GLN A 611 10.92 41.05 -13.01
N TYR A 612 10.57 40.15 -12.08
CA TYR A 612 11.54 39.39 -11.29
C TYR A 612 11.46 37.87 -11.51
N GLY A 613 12.44 37.34 -12.25
CA GLY A 613 12.51 35.94 -12.63
C GLY A 613 11.56 35.52 -13.76
N THR A 614 11.66 34.26 -14.16
CA THR A 614 11.04 33.71 -15.36
C THR A 614 10.33 32.39 -15.04
N PHE A 615 9.11 32.24 -15.54
CA PHE A 615 8.34 31.00 -15.47
C PHE A 615 8.56 30.12 -16.70
N ALA A 616 8.57 28.80 -16.51
CA ALA A 616 8.59 27.82 -17.60
C ALA A 616 7.77 26.56 -17.23
N PHE A 617 7.38 25.79 -18.25
CA PHE A 617 6.89 24.43 -18.04
C PHE A 617 8.05 23.45 -18.23
N GLN A 618 8.40 22.69 -17.18
CA GLN A 618 9.37 21.60 -17.27
C GLN A 618 8.63 20.26 -17.20
N GLY A 619 8.40 19.65 -18.37
CA GLY A 619 7.42 18.57 -18.49
C GLY A 619 6.02 19.16 -18.29
N ASP A 620 5.39 18.81 -17.19
CA ASP A 620 4.08 19.38 -16.79
C ASP A 620 4.14 20.19 -15.48
N ALA A 621 5.31 20.27 -14.81
CA ALA A 621 5.50 21.12 -13.64
C ALA A 621 5.67 22.60 -14.02
N VAL A 622 5.09 23.50 -13.23
CA VAL A 622 5.35 24.95 -13.31
C VAL A 622 6.65 25.24 -12.55
N THR A 623 7.64 25.76 -13.26
CA THR A 623 8.94 26.15 -12.69
C THR A 623 9.11 27.67 -12.70
N TRP A 624 9.92 28.17 -11.76
CA TRP A 624 10.35 29.56 -11.71
C TRP A 624 11.84 29.64 -11.40
N SER A 625 12.55 30.55 -12.05
CA SER A 625 13.99 30.77 -11.83
C SER A 625 14.38 32.21 -12.04
N VAL A 626 15.37 32.67 -11.28
CA VAL A 626 16.00 34.00 -11.40
C VAL A 626 17.52 33.85 -11.22
N GLY A 627 18.30 34.79 -11.75
CA GLY A 627 19.77 34.66 -11.83
C GLY A 627 20.53 34.85 -10.51
N ASP A 628 19.91 35.46 -9.50
CA ASP A 628 20.50 35.85 -8.22
C ASP A 628 20.07 34.96 -7.03
N ILE A 629 19.12 34.04 -7.23
CA ILE A 629 18.69 33.06 -6.22
C ILE A 629 18.89 31.63 -6.75
N ALA A 630 19.93 30.95 -6.24
CA ALA A 630 20.20 29.56 -6.59
C ALA A 630 19.23 28.59 -5.91
N ARG A 631 18.30 28.00 -6.67
CA ARG A 631 17.27 27.08 -6.17
C ARG A 631 17.66 25.61 -6.39
N PRO A 632 17.68 24.74 -5.35
CA PRO A 632 17.92 23.31 -5.51
C PRO A 632 16.86 22.59 -6.36
N ASN A 633 15.62 23.08 -6.33
CA ASN A 633 14.52 22.62 -7.17
C ASN A 633 13.70 23.82 -7.66
N VAL A 634 13.73 24.10 -8.97
CA VAL A 634 12.97 25.21 -9.59
C VAL A 634 11.46 24.95 -9.68
N ALA A 635 11.03 23.70 -9.49
CA ALA A 635 9.63 23.28 -9.43
C ALA A 635 9.05 23.26 -8.00
N ALA A 636 9.81 23.67 -6.98
CA ALA A 636 9.37 23.67 -5.59
C ALA A 636 8.47 24.87 -5.27
N TRP A 637 7.38 24.65 -4.56
CA TRP A 637 6.48 25.69 -4.07
C TRP A 637 6.20 25.44 -2.59
N TYR A 638 5.65 26.45 -1.91
CA TYR A 638 5.04 26.28 -0.61
C TYR A 638 3.57 26.69 -0.65
N VAL A 639 2.73 25.94 0.06
CA VAL A 639 1.43 26.43 0.54
C VAL A 639 1.58 26.77 2.02
N CYS A 640 1.24 27.99 2.41
CA CYS A 640 1.35 28.45 3.79
C CYS A 640 0.01 28.99 4.33
N GLY A 641 -0.28 28.64 5.59
CA GLY A 641 -1.48 29.06 6.32
C GLY A 641 -2.79 28.41 5.84
N ASP A 642 -3.84 28.62 6.63
CA ASP A 642 -5.12 27.89 6.55
C ASP A 642 -5.97 28.16 5.29
N GLN A 643 -5.50 29.04 4.39
CA GLN A 643 -6.23 29.47 3.20
C GLN A 643 -5.61 29.01 1.87
N GLY A 644 -4.57 28.16 1.90
CA GLY A 644 -3.98 27.60 0.67
C GLY A 644 -3.13 28.60 -0.14
N ARG A 645 -2.56 29.63 0.50
CA ARG A 645 -1.82 30.69 -0.21
C ARG A 645 -0.49 30.17 -0.75
N LEU A 646 -0.18 30.48 -2.01
CA LEU A 646 0.94 29.93 -2.77
C LEU A 646 2.18 30.84 -2.74
N TYR A 647 3.35 30.23 -2.54
CA TYR A 647 4.66 30.89 -2.45
C TYR A 647 5.73 30.10 -3.22
N ILE A 648 6.81 30.75 -3.64
CA ILE A 648 8.01 30.06 -4.15
C ILE A 648 8.84 29.53 -2.98
N ASN A 649 9.29 28.26 -3.07
CA ASN A 649 10.29 27.69 -2.16
C ASN A 649 11.71 27.89 -2.71
N THR A 650 12.57 28.67 -2.02
CA THR A 650 14.00 28.84 -2.41
C THR A 650 14.94 27.82 -1.74
N GLY A 651 14.45 27.06 -0.76
CA GLY A 651 15.18 26.05 0.00
C GLY A 651 15.14 24.64 -0.60
N PRO A 652 15.64 23.64 0.15
CA PRO A 652 15.55 22.23 -0.25
C PRO A 652 14.12 21.70 -0.09
N TYR A 653 13.64 20.98 -1.09
CA TYR A 653 12.27 20.47 -1.13
C TYR A 653 12.02 19.39 -0.06
N GLY A 654 11.02 19.60 0.80
CA GLY A 654 10.62 18.65 1.85
C GLY A 654 11.59 18.57 3.03
N TYR A 655 12.44 19.59 3.23
CA TYR A 655 13.41 19.64 4.33
C TYR A 655 13.62 21.09 4.78
N GLN A 656 13.60 21.34 6.10
CA GLN A 656 13.62 22.72 6.65
C GLN A 656 12.49 23.62 6.13
N THR A 657 11.34 23.02 5.77
CA THR A 657 10.07 23.68 5.48
C THR A 657 9.72 24.66 6.63
N PRO A 658 9.42 25.94 6.36
CA PRO A 658 9.03 26.90 7.39
C PRO A 658 7.76 26.47 8.15
N GLU A 659 7.67 26.85 9.42
CA GLU A 659 6.50 26.55 10.25
C GLU A 659 5.22 27.16 9.65
N GLY A 660 4.14 26.37 9.58
CA GLY A 660 2.90 26.76 8.92
C GLY A 660 2.90 26.69 7.38
N CYS A 661 3.99 26.21 6.77
CA CYS A 661 4.09 25.93 5.33
C CYS A 661 4.20 24.42 5.03
N TYR A 662 3.82 24.04 3.82
CA TYR A 662 3.93 22.68 3.28
C TYR A 662 4.54 22.73 1.88
N ASP A 663 5.48 21.82 1.60
CA ASP A 663 6.11 21.69 0.28
C ASP A 663 5.13 21.16 -0.77
N GLU A 664 5.00 21.90 -1.87
CA GLU A 664 4.06 21.61 -2.94
C GLU A 664 4.76 21.61 -4.30
N THR A 665 4.22 20.83 -5.23
CA THR A 665 4.55 20.94 -6.65
C THR A 665 3.26 21.25 -7.38
N VAL A 666 3.25 22.30 -8.22
CA VAL A 666 2.08 22.63 -9.05
C VAL A 666 2.34 22.26 -10.51
N CYS A 667 1.37 21.59 -11.11
CA CYS A 667 1.45 21.04 -12.46
C CYS A 667 0.29 21.52 -13.33
N ARG A 668 0.57 21.80 -14.62
CA ARG A 668 -0.47 21.95 -15.63
C ARG A 668 -1.16 20.62 -15.89
N CYS A 669 -2.45 20.68 -16.22
CA CYS A 669 -3.22 19.55 -16.68
C CYS A 669 -3.90 19.87 -18.02
N CYS A 670 -3.99 18.88 -18.90
CA CYS A 670 -4.50 19.04 -20.26
C CYS A 670 -5.86 18.32 -20.42
N GLY A 671 -6.93 19.10 -20.57
CA GLY A 671 -8.32 18.64 -20.71
C GLY A 671 -9.24 19.29 -19.68
N ASP A 672 -10.54 19.03 -19.77
CA ASP A 672 -11.48 19.47 -18.73
C ASP A 672 -11.07 18.93 -17.35
N ILE A 673 -11.64 19.45 -16.26
CA ILE A 673 -11.31 19.04 -14.88
C ILE A 673 -11.36 17.50 -14.70
N VAL A 674 -12.27 16.81 -15.40
CA VAL A 674 -12.36 15.34 -15.45
C VAL A 674 -11.23 14.70 -16.27
N GLY A 675 -10.83 15.29 -17.40
CA GLY A 675 -9.69 14.84 -18.22
C GLY A 675 -8.33 15.04 -17.53
N CYS A 676 -8.22 16.04 -16.66
CA CYS A 676 -7.04 16.29 -15.81
C CYS A 676 -6.76 15.13 -14.84
N ILE A 677 -7.78 14.38 -14.45
CA ILE A 677 -7.67 13.18 -13.62
C ILE A 677 -7.10 12.01 -14.46
N LEU A 678 -7.46 11.94 -15.76
CA LEU A 678 -7.01 10.88 -16.68
C LEU A 678 -5.61 11.08 -17.28
N THR A 679 -5.11 12.31 -17.42
CA THR A 679 -3.79 12.57 -18.07
C THR A 679 -2.61 11.92 -17.31
N MET A 680 -2.84 11.55 -16.05
CA MET A 680 -1.89 10.93 -15.10
C MET A 680 -1.25 9.62 -15.60
N LEU A 681 -1.83 8.96 -16.61
CA LEU A 681 -1.43 7.64 -17.10
C LEU A 681 -0.34 7.61 -18.19
N CYS A 682 -0.08 8.72 -18.90
CA CYS A 682 0.36 8.59 -20.31
C CYS A 682 1.80 9.06 -20.66
N ARG A 683 2.63 9.46 -19.68
CA ARG A 683 3.97 10.03 -19.98
C ARG A 683 5.05 9.61 -18.98
N PHE A 684 6.00 8.76 -19.41
CA PHE A 684 7.46 8.87 -19.17
C PHE A 684 8.19 7.65 -19.78
N ILE A 685 8.68 7.79 -21.02
CA ILE A 685 9.50 6.79 -21.75
C ILE A 685 10.81 7.48 -22.22
N LEU A 686 11.85 6.68 -22.51
CA LEU A 686 13.23 7.01 -22.97
C LEU A 686 14.23 7.21 -21.81
N MET A 687 15.43 6.59 -21.75
CA MET A 687 16.16 5.65 -22.64
C MET A 687 16.82 4.50 -21.82
N GLY A 688 17.30 3.41 -22.46
CA GLY A 688 17.75 2.17 -21.77
C GLY A 688 19.21 1.71 -22.02
N GLY A 689 19.59 0.53 -21.47
CA GLY A 689 20.96 -0.02 -21.65
C GLY A 689 21.30 -1.40 -21.03
N ARG A 690 21.05 -2.50 -21.77
CA ARG A 690 21.73 -3.84 -21.83
C ARG A 690 22.18 -4.64 -20.57
N ARG A 691 21.50 -5.80 -20.39
CA ARG A 691 21.98 -7.21 -20.23
C ARG A 691 22.95 -7.64 -19.10
N ARG A 692 22.53 -8.67 -18.32
CA ARG A 692 22.89 -10.11 -18.45
C ARG A 692 21.90 -11.00 -17.65
N ARG A 693 21.80 -12.31 -17.95
CA ARG A 693 20.82 -13.27 -17.40
C ARG A 693 21.40 -14.15 -16.28
N PHE A 694 20.56 -14.53 -15.31
CA PHE A 694 20.60 -15.78 -14.55
C PHE A 694 19.17 -16.19 -14.18
N ASP A 695 18.88 -17.49 -14.08
CA ASP A 695 17.53 -18.05 -13.97
C ASP A 695 16.97 -18.03 -12.54
N VAL A 696 15.66 -17.77 -12.38
CA VAL A 696 14.94 -17.80 -11.10
C VAL A 696 13.59 -18.51 -11.29
N MET A 697 13.29 -19.50 -10.45
CA MET A 697 12.01 -20.22 -10.44
C MET A 697 10.92 -19.37 -9.74
N GLY A 698 9.75 -19.24 -10.36
CA GLY A 698 8.61 -18.48 -9.82
C GLY A 698 7.37 -19.35 -9.55
N PHE A 699 6.58 -18.95 -8.56
CA PHE A 699 5.30 -19.57 -8.16
C PHE A 699 4.17 -18.52 -8.17
N MET A 700 2.91 -18.96 -8.28
CA MET A 700 1.76 -18.13 -8.64
C MET A 700 0.66 -18.11 -7.57
N GLY A 701 -0.29 -17.20 -7.75
CA GLY A 701 -1.52 -17.03 -6.97
C GLY A 701 -2.41 -16.00 -7.67
N ILE A 702 -3.73 -16.23 -7.70
CA ILE A 702 -4.68 -15.34 -8.39
C ILE A 702 -5.30 -14.34 -7.41
N ALA A 703 -5.06 -13.04 -7.62
CA ALA A 703 -5.84 -11.97 -6.99
C ALA A 703 -7.02 -11.59 -7.90
N ILE A 704 -8.25 -11.73 -7.39
CA ILE A 704 -9.49 -11.43 -8.12
C ILE A 704 -9.97 -10.02 -7.73
N ARG A 705 -9.56 -9.00 -8.50
CA ARG A 705 -10.09 -7.63 -8.36
C ARG A 705 -11.20 -7.41 -9.39
N VAL A 706 -12.46 -7.44 -8.94
CA VAL A 706 -13.64 -7.36 -9.82
C VAL A 706 -14.35 -6.02 -9.63
N VAL A 707 -14.07 -5.14 -10.62
CA VAL A 707 -14.65 -3.80 -10.88
C VAL A 707 -14.63 -2.88 -9.66
#